data_AF-A0A1I9G6D9-F1
#
_entry.id   AF-A0A1I9G6D9-F1
#
_cell.length_a   1.000
_cell.length_b   1.000
_cell.length_c   1.000
_cell.angle_alpha   90.00
_cell.angle_beta   90.00
_cell.angle_gamma   90.00
#
_symmetry.space_group_name_H-M   'P 1'
#
loop_
_entity.id
_entity.type
_entity.pdbx_description
1 polymer ?
#
loop_
_entity_poly.entity_id
_entity_poly.type
_entity_poly.pdbx_seq_one_letter_code
_entity_poly.pdbx_strand_id
1 'polypeptide(L)'
;MRIVNLVSPLHAAHSYLAVQTISKTINTLLRLSGTDALIHWICTRLLLLPPSGQAHCLPAYCAVLSTVNPPPLIEAHILLALGRAIVSERVTVVLEYMPSMSKDYLTVLARPALNSLTQLIKQSNFSPRSVQVAALLSPDHAVGETLLLNLLAMNSSEVPLQSYSLALHALALLIIERADTKLMTEVMNRVCMLKTSTLLHMFCADLNQLKQLGLRDKLAAVLQQALDFMKDDCLADELLWQSVSTSLMDCQLRRSLLERVVNGRRLCLEGFLLTYYRQFPLPSFTLAHCNSLENTTGSSHYDALTAGRVFFDQGRAILSVDIDNGVRVTSRTPVGKHCWCFTRERTIRRQMNCVNNWLRKLALRPKILLEMTSSKGVVEDPFEMLPQLPRTLQADPIECNEMYFFIQQNRRLTTSVSASRHPKTTQCLPRVLTEEKFVLWRTLAADLRLFPGTRQISPSFNRDIRHLDHTYSREVHKVAVIYVAKGQEDKVSVLSNSCGSVAFNEFILRLGWQVQIGHQHYGYSGGLPSGVSAPYYASADTEIIFHVSTMLDGDITQKLKHLGNDEVHVVWSENDRPYRRDTIATRFCDILIILYRMSHYLFRVQIETQRPLEFGPLFDGAHIHICMLPHLVRDTVVNASRAYRLSQQDYARPLEHREKVFEETRRHLHIPSPSLSISQTFALSLNSYSF
;
A
#
# COMPACT_ATOMS: atom_id res chain seq x y z
N MET A 1 30.75 33.35 31.64
CA MET A 1 30.93 34.81 31.88
C MET A 1 32.41 35.22 31.88
N ARG A 2 33.28 34.72 32.78
CA ARG A 2 34.70 35.16 32.85
C ARG A 2 35.52 34.92 31.56
N ILE A 3 35.31 33.82 30.82
CA ILE A 3 36.09 33.50 29.61
C ILE A 3 35.76 34.42 28.43
N VAL A 4 34.51 34.87 28.28
CA VAL A 4 34.08 35.69 27.12
C VAL A 4 34.59 37.13 27.20
N ASN A 5 34.86 37.64 28.41
CA ASN A 5 35.42 38.97 28.62
C ASN A 5 36.96 39.03 28.54
N LEU A 6 37.65 37.88 28.55
CA LEU A 6 39.12 37.84 28.61
C LEU A 6 39.81 37.96 27.24
N VAL A 7 39.09 37.76 26.14
CA VAL A 7 39.64 37.89 24.79
C VAL A 7 38.75 38.80 23.96
N SER A 8 39.12 40.08 23.86
CA SER A 8 38.45 40.99 22.95
C SER A 8 38.68 40.51 21.50
N PRO A 9 37.62 40.23 20.71
CA PRO A 9 37.80 39.81 19.33
C PRO A 9 38.36 40.95 18.45
N LEU A 10 38.47 42.16 18.99
CA LEU A 10 39.10 43.33 18.38
C LEU A 10 40.64 43.36 18.54
N HIS A 11 41.23 42.50 19.40
CA HIS A 11 42.67 42.51 19.62
C HIS A 11 43.40 41.68 18.54
N ALA A 12 44.27 42.33 17.76
CA ALA A 12 44.86 41.76 16.54
C ALA A 12 45.55 40.39 16.72
N ALA A 13 46.30 40.18 17.81
CA ALA A 13 47.13 38.99 18.03
C ALA A 13 46.33 37.68 18.28
N HIS A 14 45.09 37.77 18.77
CA HIS A 14 44.27 36.60 19.12
C HIS A 14 42.86 36.63 18.51
N SER A 15 42.60 37.62 17.63
CA SER A 15 41.29 37.88 17.01
C SER A 15 40.66 36.64 16.38
N TYR A 16 41.41 35.86 15.61
CA TYR A 16 40.90 34.66 14.94
C TYR A 16 40.41 33.58 15.92
N LEU A 17 41.25 33.19 16.89
CA LEU A 17 40.91 32.16 17.88
C LEU A 17 39.78 32.62 18.79
N ALA A 18 39.76 33.91 19.15
CA ALA A 18 38.69 34.53 19.91
C ALA A 18 37.35 34.46 19.17
N VAL A 19 37.32 34.87 17.90
CA VAL A 19 36.13 34.84 17.05
C VAL A 19 35.60 33.43 16.89
N GLN A 20 36.48 32.45 16.63
CA GLN A 20 36.07 31.06 16.54
C GLN A 20 35.50 30.53 17.87
N THR A 21 36.12 30.86 18.99
CA THR A 21 35.67 30.41 20.32
C THR A 21 34.31 31.02 20.66
N ILE A 22 34.13 32.31 20.38
CA ILE A 22 32.86 33.03 20.61
C ILE A 22 31.76 32.48 19.69
N SER A 23 32.06 32.25 18.41
CA SER A 23 31.16 31.61 17.44
C SER A 23 30.73 30.21 17.88
N LYS A 24 31.68 29.37 18.34
CA LYS A 24 31.39 28.06 18.95
C LYS A 24 30.54 28.18 20.22
N THR A 25 30.77 29.21 21.03
CA THR A 25 29.99 29.45 22.26
C THR A 25 28.52 29.71 21.94
N ILE A 26 28.20 30.48 20.89
CA ILE A 26 26.82 30.66 20.42
C ILE A 26 26.18 29.30 20.14
N ASN A 27 26.82 28.43 19.36
CA ASN A 27 26.27 27.11 19.03
C ASN A 27 26.02 26.23 20.26
N THR A 28 26.85 26.32 21.30
CA THR A 28 26.60 25.62 22.57
C THR A 28 25.41 26.21 23.31
N LEU A 29 25.30 27.55 23.35
CA LEU A 29 24.21 28.24 24.04
C LEU A 29 22.85 28.02 23.37
N LEU A 30 22.82 27.88 22.05
CA LEU A 30 21.59 27.58 21.28
C LEU A 30 20.91 26.28 21.72
N ARG A 31 21.65 25.35 22.35
CA ARG A 31 21.11 24.08 22.86
C ARG A 31 20.48 24.21 24.24
N LEU A 32 20.68 25.33 24.93
CA LEU A 32 20.23 25.55 26.30
C LEU A 32 18.96 26.41 26.32
N SER A 33 18.21 26.36 27.42
CA SER A 33 17.02 27.18 27.62
C SER A 33 17.34 28.50 28.33
N GLY A 34 16.71 29.59 27.87
CA GLY A 34 16.83 30.91 28.49
C GLY A 34 18.14 31.65 28.20
N THR A 35 18.87 31.26 27.15
CA THR A 35 20.17 31.84 26.79
C THR A 35 20.09 32.90 25.69
N ASP A 36 18.90 33.16 25.13
CA ASP A 36 18.67 34.03 23.97
C ASP A 36 19.25 35.43 24.15
N ALA A 37 19.04 36.05 25.31
CA ALA A 37 19.58 37.37 25.62
C ALA A 37 21.12 37.40 25.58
N LEU A 38 21.76 36.34 26.08
CA LEU A 38 23.21 36.19 26.02
C LEU A 38 23.69 35.97 24.59
N ILE A 39 22.97 35.15 23.81
CA ILE A 39 23.26 34.91 22.39
C ILE A 39 23.18 36.23 21.61
N HIS A 40 22.13 37.02 21.81
CA HIS A 40 21.97 38.33 21.17
C HIS A 40 23.10 39.29 21.53
N TRP A 41 23.47 39.37 22.81
CA TRP A 41 24.58 40.20 23.27
C TRP A 41 25.93 39.79 22.65
N ILE A 42 26.23 38.48 22.63
CA ILE A 42 27.44 37.96 21.99
C ILE A 42 27.42 38.26 20.49
N CYS A 43 26.27 38.07 19.83
CA CYS A 43 26.11 38.35 18.40
C CYS A 43 26.37 39.82 18.06
N THR A 44 25.86 40.76 18.87
CA THR A 44 26.16 42.20 18.71
C THR A 44 27.66 42.47 18.74
N ARG A 45 28.42 41.81 19.61
CA ARG A 45 29.88 41.97 19.70
C ARG A 45 30.59 41.43 18.45
N LEU A 46 30.09 40.35 17.85
CA LEU A 46 30.63 39.83 16.59
C LEU A 46 30.32 40.76 15.41
N LEU A 47 29.14 41.39 15.39
CA LEU A 47 28.76 42.34 14.34
C LEU A 47 29.60 43.64 14.34
N LEU A 48 30.22 43.99 15.48
CA LEU A 48 31.14 45.12 15.58
C LEU A 48 32.53 44.84 14.96
N LEU A 49 32.81 43.61 14.53
CA LEU A 49 34.07 43.26 13.89
C LEU A 49 34.17 43.89 12.48
N PRO A 50 35.40 44.17 11.99
CA PRO A 50 35.59 44.56 10.60
C PRO A 50 35.13 43.45 9.64
N PRO A 51 34.81 43.77 8.38
CA PRO A 51 34.27 42.80 7.40
C PRO A 51 35.12 41.52 7.25
N SER A 52 36.44 41.63 7.36
CA SER A 52 37.36 40.49 7.33
C SER A 52 37.16 39.52 8.49
N GLY A 53 36.85 40.03 9.70
CA GLY A 53 36.54 39.21 10.88
C GLY A 53 35.12 38.63 10.86
N GLN A 54 34.16 39.36 10.28
CA GLN A 54 32.78 38.90 10.15
C GLN A 54 32.64 37.64 9.28
N ALA A 55 33.54 37.45 8.31
CA ALA A 55 33.54 36.24 7.47
C ALA A 55 33.67 34.94 8.28
N HIS A 56 34.37 34.97 9.43
CA HIS A 56 34.50 33.82 10.32
C HIS A 56 33.28 33.61 11.24
N CYS A 57 32.37 34.58 11.27
CA CYS A 57 31.16 34.56 12.09
C CYS A 57 29.93 34.07 11.32
N LEU A 58 30.01 33.90 10.00
CA LEU A 58 28.87 33.53 9.14
C LEU A 58 28.09 32.31 9.65
N PRO A 59 28.71 31.19 10.07
CA PRO A 59 27.97 30.06 10.63
C PRO A 59 27.16 30.42 11.88
N ALA A 60 27.70 31.27 12.77
CA ALA A 60 27.00 31.70 13.97
C ALA A 60 25.84 32.65 13.63
N TYR A 61 26.03 33.56 12.68
CA TYR A 61 24.97 34.42 12.17
C TYR A 61 23.82 33.60 11.59
N CYS A 62 24.13 32.63 10.74
CA CYS A 62 23.13 31.75 10.18
C CYS A 62 22.42 30.91 11.26
N ALA A 63 23.17 30.39 12.24
CA ALA A 63 22.61 29.63 13.35
C ALA A 63 21.63 30.48 14.17
N VAL A 64 22.01 31.73 14.51
CA VAL A 64 21.12 32.67 15.22
C VAL A 64 19.82 32.87 14.46
N LEU A 65 19.87 33.21 13.16
CA LEU A 65 18.65 33.38 12.34
C LEU A 65 17.83 32.10 12.15
N SER A 66 18.42 30.92 12.34
CA SER A 66 17.72 29.64 12.17
C SER A 66 17.07 29.13 13.45
N THR A 67 17.43 29.66 14.62
CA THR A 67 17.07 29.07 15.92
C THR A 67 16.50 30.05 16.93
N VAL A 68 16.83 31.34 16.82
CA VAL A 68 16.37 32.39 17.75
C VAL A 68 15.80 33.55 16.95
N ASN A 69 14.89 34.31 17.54
CA ASN A 69 14.36 35.54 16.96
C ASN A 69 15.17 36.74 17.50
N PRO A 70 16.21 37.22 16.78
CA PRO A 70 16.98 38.36 17.22
C PRO A 70 16.16 39.66 17.18
N PRO A 71 16.52 40.67 18.00
CA PRO A 71 15.97 42.01 17.89
C PRO A 71 16.13 42.58 16.47
N PRO A 72 15.19 43.40 15.97
CA PRO A 72 15.15 43.85 14.57
C PRO A 72 16.45 44.50 14.06
N LEU A 73 17.14 45.26 14.93
CA LEU A 73 18.41 45.90 14.56
C LEU A 73 19.53 44.87 14.37
N ILE A 74 19.61 43.86 15.25
CA ILE A 74 20.60 42.77 15.14
C ILE A 74 20.30 41.94 13.90
N GLU A 75 19.02 41.62 13.68
CA GLU A 75 18.54 40.92 12.49
C GLU A 75 18.98 41.60 11.20
N ALA A 76 18.70 42.91 11.06
CA ALA A 76 19.04 43.67 9.85
C ALA A 76 20.55 43.68 9.58
N HIS A 77 21.38 43.82 10.62
CA HIS A 77 22.84 43.79 10.48
C HIS A 77 23.35 42.40 10.07
N ILE A 78 22.76 41.33 10.63
CA ILE A 78 23.07 39.96 10.21
C ILE A 78 22.72 39.78 8.72
N LEU A 79 21.50 40.13 8.31
CA LEU A 79 21.05 39.97 6.93
C LEU A 79 21.92 40.78 5.94
N LEU A 80 22.34 41.99 6.31
CA LEU A 80 23.29 42.77 5.51
C LEU A 80 24.66 42.09 5.39
N ALA A 81 25.18 41.52 6.49
CA ALA A 81 26.44 40.79 6.48
C ALA A 81 26.36 39.53 5.60
N LEU A 82 25.26 38.78 5.69
CA LEU A 82 25.00 37.61 4.85
C LEU A 82 24.84 37.99 3.37
N GLY A 83 24.10 39.06 3.07
CA GLY A 83 23.94 39.57 1.70
C GLY A 83 25.27 39.94 1.04
N ARG A 84 26.19 40.58 1.78
CA ARG A 84 27.56 40.85 1.32
C ARG A 84 28.35 39.56 1.11
N ALA A 85 28.22 38.59 2.01
CA ALA A 85 28.92 37.32 1.91
C ALA A 85 28.47 36.48 0.70
N ILE A 86 27.18 36.51 0.34
CA ILE A 86 26.63 35.78 -0.82
C ILE A 86 27.21 36.28 -2.16
N VAL A 87 27.56 37.56 -2.25
CA VAL A 87 28.18 38.15 -3.45
C VAL A 87 29.71 37.97 -3.47
N SER A 88 30.29 37.46 -2.37
CA SER A 88 31.71 37.20 -2.23
C SER A 88 32.06 35.72 -2.46
N GLU A 89 33.35 35.37 -2.39
CA GLU A 89 33.84 33.98 -2.45
C GLU A 89 33.33 33.06 -1.32
N ARG A 90 32.64 33.61 -0.31
CA ARG A 90 32.11 32.87 0.85
C ARG A 90 30.66 32.39 0.66
N VAL A 91 30.11 32.50 -0.56
CA VAL A 91 28.71 32.15 -0.85
C VAL A 91 28.31 30.74 -0.42
N THR A 92 29.18 29.75 -0.64
CA THR A 92 28.91 28.34 -0.32
C THR A 92 28.60 28.16 1.17
N VAL A 93 29.34 28.84 2.05
CA VAL A 93 29.11 28.80 3.50
C VAL A 93 27.74 29.33 3.86
N VAL A 94 27.25 30.38 3.20
CA VAL A 94 25.92 30.93 3.51
C VAL A 94 24.82 30.00 2.99
N LEU A 95 24.95 29.53 1.75
CA LEU A 95 23.98 28.63 1.11
C LEU A 95 23.78 27.31 1.89
N GLU A 96 24.81 26.78 2.55
CA GLU A 96 24.70 25.57 3.38
C GLU A 96 23.70 25.72 4.55
N TYR A 97 23.56 26.92 5.11
CA TYR A 97 22.69 27.16 6.27
C TYR A 97 21.36 27.81 5.92
N MET A 98 21.25 28.44 4.75
CA MET A 98 20.03 29.11 4.30
C MET A 98 18.77 28.23 4.41
N PRO A 99 18.79 26.92 4.05
CA PRO A 99 17.59 26.09 4.15
C PRO A 99 17.00 25.99 5.56
N SER A 100 17.80 26.21 6.61
CA SER A 100 17.36 26.20 8.00
C SER A 100 16.67 27.49 8.44
N MET A 101 16.86 28.59 7.71
CA MET A 101 16.32 29.91 8.06
C MET A 101 14.80 30.00 7.87
N SER A 102 14.19 31.03 8.45
CA SER A 102 12.77 31.35 8.21
C SER A 102 12.53 31.76 6.75
N LYS A 103 11.27 31.63 6.30
CA LYS A 103 10.86 32.05 4.94
C LYS A 103 11.16 33.54 4.70
N ASP A 104 10.94 34.39 5.68
CA ASP A 104 11.16 35.84 5.55
C ASP A 104 12.63 36.17 5.27
N TYR A 105 13.56 35.51 5.97
CA TYR A 105 14.99 35.69 5.77
C TYR A 105 15.45 35.17 4.41
N LEU A 106 14.90 34.03 3.97
CA LEU A 106 15.13 33.49 2.64
C LEU A 106 14.70 34.48 1.55
N THR A 107 13.51 35.07 1.67
CA THR A 107 12.99 36.06 0.73
C THR A 107 13.88 37.31 0.65
N VAL A 108 14.37 37.81 1.79
CA VAL A 108 15.30 38.96 1.82
C VAL A 108 16.60 38.65 1.09
N LEU A 109 17.14 37.44 1.24
CA LEU A 109 18.40 37.01 0.63
C LEU A 109 18.23 36.40 -0.77
N ALA A 110 17.00 36.28 -1.28
CA ALA A 110 16.69 35.50 -2.47
C ALA A 110 17.43 35.99 -3.72
N ARG A 111 17.39 37.30 -3.99
CA ARG A 111 17.99 37.88 -5.20
C ARG A 111 19.51 37.65 -5.28
N PRO A 112 20.33 38.02 -4.27
CA PRO A 112 21.76 37.71 -4.33
C PRO A 112 22.03 36.20 -4.33
N ALA A 113 21.27 35.40 -3.58
CA ALA A 113 21.48 33.95 -3.51
C ALA A 113 21.26 33.25 -4.85
N LEU A 114 20.15 33.54 -5.53
CA LEU A 114 19.81 32.92 -6.82
C LEU A 114 20.80 33.35 -7.92
N ASN A 115 21.25 34.61 -7.91
CA ASN A 115 22.25 35.10 -8.85
C ASN A 115 23.59 34.36 -8.69
N SER A 116 24.08 34.21 -7.45
CA SER A 116 25.32 33.49 -7.20
C SER A 116 25.17 31.99 -7.47
N LEU A 117 24.04 31.38 -7.11
CA LEU A 117 23.76 29.97 -7.38
C LEU A 117 23.70 29.67 -8.89
N THR A 118 23.21 30.61 -9.70
CA THR A 118 23.25 30.49 -11.16
C THR A 118 24.68 30.30 -11.68
N GLN A 119 25.65 31.02 -11.11
CA GLN A 119 27.05 30.88 -11.50
C GLN A 119 27.66 29.58 -10.97
N LEU A 120 27.34 29.19 -9.73
CA LEU A 120 27.81 27.94 -9.14
C LEU A 120 27.33 26.71 -9.91
N ILE A 121 26.07 26.69 -10.35
CA ILE A 121 25.51 25.59 -11.16
C ILE A 121 26.23 25.49 -12.51
N LYS A 122 26.51 26.62 -13.18
CA LYS A 122 27.29 26.64 -14.43
C LYS A 122 28.70 26.11 -14.27
N GLN A 123 29.28 26.27 -13.08
CA GLN A 123 30.63 25.81 -12.74
C GLN A 123 30.65 24.41 -12.12
N SER A 124 29.50 23.72 -12.02
CA SER A 124 29.35 22.44 -11.29
C SER A 124 29.84 22.49 -9.84
N ASN A 125 29.87 23.67 -9.20
CA ASN A 125 30.40 23.87 -7.85
C ASN A 125 29.27 24.16 -6.85
N PHE A 126 28.39 23.18 -6.63
CA PHE A 126 27.24 23.31 -5.75
C PHE A 126 27.02 22.06 -4.90
N SER A 127 26.34 22.24 -3.77
CA SER A 127 25.92 21.15 -2.88
C SER A 127 24.41 20.88 -2.97
N PRO A 128 23.92 19.71 -2.51
CA PRO A 128 22.49 19.46 -2.38
C PRO A 128 21.77 20.53 -1.53
N ARG A 129 22.41 21.03 -0.47
CA ARG A 129 21.89 22.15 0.35
C ARG A 129 21.75 23.44 -0.46
N SER A 130 22.70 23.72 -1.36
CA SER A 130 22.61 24.87 -2.26
C SER A 130 21.42 24.75 -3.23
N VAL A 131 21.17 23.54 -3.75
CA VAL A 131 19.98 23.26 -4.58
C VAL A 131 18.69 23.40 -3.76
N GLN A 132 18.70 23.02 -2.48
CA GLN A 132 17.59 23.21 -1.55
C GLN A 132 17.18 24.69 -1.44
N VAL A 133 18.14 25.61 -1.49
CA VAL A 133 17.83 27.05 -1.52
C VAL A 133 17.01 27.43 -2.76
N ALA A 134 17.38 26.92 -3.95
CA ALA A 134 16.57 27.13 -5.16
C ALA A 134 15.17 26.50 -5.03
N ALA A 135 15.08 25.30 -4.46
CA ALA A 135 13.81 24.60 -4.21
C ALA A 135 12.88 25.37 -3.27
N LEU A 136 13.42 25.98 -2.21
CA LEU A 136 12.64 26.76 -1.25
C LEU A 136 12.19 28.12 -1.80
N LEU A 137 12.96 28.69 -2.73
CA LEU A 137 12.68 29.99 -3.34
C LEU A 137 11.87 29.90 -4.65
N SER A 138 11.82 28.74 -5.30
CA SER A 138 11.13 28.55 -6.59
C SER A 138 9.62 28.84 -6.58
N PRO A 139 8.86 28.68 -5.48
CA PRO A 139 7.44 29.05 -5.47
C PRO A 139 7.22 30.54 -5.74
N ASP A 140 8.08 31.39 -5.16
CA ASP A 140 7.97 32.85 -5.19
C ASP A 140 8.90 33.50 -6.24
N HIS A 141 9.90 32.77 -6.76
CA HIS A 141 10.92 33.28 -7.69
C HIS A 141 11.15 32.36 -8.89
N ALA A 142 10.75 32.81 -10.09
CA ALA A 142 10.90 32.07 -11.35
C ALA A 142 12.37 31.69 -11.70
N VAL A 143 13.35 32.45 -11.21
CA VAL A 143 14.77 32.11 -11.37
C VAL A 143 15.09 30.79 -10.65
N GLY A 144 14.54 30.56 -9.46
CA GLY A 144 14.70 29.30 -8.73
C GLY A 144 14.20 28.11 -9.54
N GLU A 145 13.00 28.20 -10.09
CA GLU A 145 12.43 27.17 -10.98
C GLU A 145 13.32 26.90 -12.20
N THR A 146 13.79 27.96 -12.85
CA THR A 146 14.70 27.85 -14.01
C THR A 146 16.01 27.14 -13.64
N LEU A 147 16.56 27.39 -12.45
CA LEU A 147 17.76 26.71 -11.96
C LEU A 147 17.53 25.21 -11.73
N LEU A 148 16.39 24.84 -11.16
CA LEU A 148 16.03 23.43 -10.98
C LEU A 148 15.89 22.72 -12.34
N LEU A 149 15.24 23.36 -13.31
CA LEU A 149 15.15 22.84 -14.68
C LEU A 149 16.53 22.69 -15.31
N ASN A 150 17.40 23.70 -15.20
CA ASN A 150 18.75 23.66 -15.75
C ASN A 150 19.59 22.54 -15.12
N LEU A 151 19.42 22.27 -13.83
CA LEU A 151 20.06 21.14 -13.16
C LEU A 151 19.68 19.81 -13.83
N LEU A 152 18.38 19.58 -14.09
CA LEU A 152 17.92 18.37 -14.81
C LEU A 152 18.50 18.26 -16.23
N ALA A 153 18.83 19.38 -16.88
CA ALA A 153 19.40 19.38 -18.23
C ALA A 153 20.91 19.10 -18.26
N MET A 154 21.63 19.19 -17.13
CA MET A 154 23.07 18.93 -17.10
C MET A 154 23.42 17.49 -17.50
N ASN A 155 22.55 16.52 -17.18
CA ASN A 155 22.71 15.09 -17.47
C ASN A 155 24.14 14.57 -17.20
N SER A 156 24.75 15.07 -16.12
CA SER A 156 26.12 14.73 -15.72
C SER A 156 26.09 13.75 -14.56
N SER A 157 27.01 12.79 -14.59
CA SER A 157 27.27 11.86 -13.48
C SER A 157 27.91 12.54 -12.27
N GLU A 158 28.42 13.76 -12.42
CA GLU A 158 29.01 14.54 -11.32
C GLU A 158 27.94 15.13 -10.39
N VAL A 159 26.69 15.22 -10.84
CA VAL A 159 25.60 15.75 -10.03
C VAL A 159 25.08 14.66 -9.08
N PRO A 160 25.08 14.89 -7.75
CA PRO A 160 24.58 13.91 -6.80
C PRO A 160 23.10 13.56 -7.04
N LEU A 161 22.73 12.30 -6.83
CA LEU A 161 21.34 11.84 -6.95
C LEU A 161 20.37 12.70 -6.11
N GLN A 162 20.78 13.05 -4.89
CA GLN A 162 20.06 13.95 -3.97
C GLN A 162 19.72 15.31 -4.56
N SER A 163 20.61 15.87 -5.40
CA SER A 163 20.36 17.17 -6.03
C SER A 163 19.28 17.04 -7.11
N TYR A 164 19.29 15.94 -7.87
CA TYR A 164 18.26 15.67 -8.86
C TYR A 164 16.90 15.36 -8.20
N SER A 165 16.87 14.48 -7.20
CA SER A 165 15.63 14.13 -6.48
C SER A 165 14.99 15.37 -5.88
N LEU A 166 15.76 16.21 -5.19
CA LEU A 166 15.29 17.46 -4.60
C LEU A 166 14.69 18.42 -5.64
N ALA A 167 15.35 18.57 -6.79
CA ALA A 167 14.82 19.39 -7.87
C ALA A 167 13.49 18.83 -8.40
N LEU A 168 13.37 17.50 -8.53
CA LEU A 168 12.14 16.85 -8.99
C LEU A 168 11.00 17.00 -7.98
N HIS A 169 11.24 16.76 -6.70
CA HIS A 169 10.23 16.93 -5.65
C HIS A 169 9.70 18.37 -5.63
N ALA A 170 10.62 19.36 -5.71
CA ALA A 170 10.25 20.77 -5.75
C ALA A 170 9.43 21.13 -7.00
N LEU A 171 9.86 20.69 -8.18
CA LEU A 171 9.14 20.93 -9.43
C LEU A 171 7.78 20.21 -9.45
N ALA A 172 7.69 19.00 -8.91
CA ALA A 172 6.43 18.26 -8.76
C ALA A 172 5.46 19.01 -7.85
N LEU A 173 5.92 19.57 -6.73
CA LEU A 173 5.10 20.41 -5.87
C LEU A 173 4.59 21.67 -6.61
N LEU A 174 5.44 22.35 -7.39
CA LEU A 174 5.00 23.47 -8.22
C LEU A 174 3.94 23.06 -9.25
N ILE A 175 4.11 21.90 -9.90
CA ILE A 175 3.14 21.35 -10.86
C ILE A 175 1.80 21.08 -10.17
N ILE A 176 1.82 20.47 -8.98
CA ILE A 176 0.62 20.15 -8.20
C ILE A 176 -0.08 21.43 -7.73
N GLU A 177 0.68 22.37 -7.16
CA GLU A 177 0.13 23.63 -6.64
C GLU A 177 -0.51 24.49 -7.73
N ARG A 178 0.15 24.59 -8.89
CA ARG A 178 -0.28 25.44 -10.01
C ARG A 178 -1.14 24.70 -11.03
N ALA A 179 -1.31 23.38 -10.90
CA ALA A 179 -1.89 22.52 -11.93
C ALA A 179 -1.20 22.70 -13.31
N ASP A 180 0.12 22.94 -13.32
CA ASP A 180 0.87 23.36 -14.52
C ASP A 180 1.27 22.18 -15.41
N THR A 181 0.44 21.92 -16.42
CA THR A 181 0.68 20.85 -17.40
C THR A 181 1.83 21.12 -18.36
N LYS A 182 2.23 22.39 -18.57
CA LYS A 182 3.37 22.74 -19.43
C LYS A 182 4.67 22.42 -18.71
N LEU A 183 4.79 22.86 -17.46
CA LEU A 183 5.93 22.52 -16.60
C LEU A 183 6.05 21.00 -16.44
N MET A 184 4.93 20.31 -16.22
CA MET A 184 4.90 18.84 -16.16
C MET A 184 5.50 18.17 -17.40
N THR A 185 5.13 18.64 -18.59
CA THR A 185 5.65 18.09 -19.85
C THR A 185 7.14 18.39 -20.03
N GLU A 186 7.57 19.61 -19.68
CA GLU A 186 8.99 20.00 -19.75
C GLU A 186 9.87 19.17 -18.81
N VAL A 187 9.46 18.99 -17.55
CA VAL A 187 10.18 18.17 -16.58
C VAL A 187 10.23 16.71 -17.06
N MET A 188 9.11 16.18 -17.53
CA MET A 188 9.04 14.81 -18.04
C MET A 188 10.04 14.58 -19.19
N ASN A 189 10.11 15.50 -20.16
CA ASN A 189 11.04 15.40 -21.27
C ASN A 189 12.51 15.42 -20.80
N ARG A 190 12.85 16.28 -19.82
CA ARG A 190 14.22 16.32 -19.27
C ARG A 190 14.56 15.04 -18.50
N VAL A 191 13.64 14.54 -17.68
CA VAL A 191 13.87 13.33 -16.88
C VAL A 191 14.01 12.08 -17.75
N CYS A 192 13.26 11.96 -18.84
CA CYS A 192 13.45 10.86 -19.80
C CYS A 192 14.84 10.83 -20.45
N MET A 193 15.54 11.98 -20.51
CA MET A 193 16.90 12.06 -21.04
C MET A 193 17.97 11.69 -19.99
N LEU A 194 17.60 11.67 -18.71
CA LEU A 194 18.49 11.24 -17.63
C LEU A 194 18.68 9.72 -17.68
N LYS A 195 19.92 9.26 -17.51
CA LYS A 195 20.26 7.82 -17.54
C LYS A 195 19.89 7.07 -16.25
N THR A 196 18.84 7.50 -15.55
CA THR A 196 18.47 6.96 -14.23
C THR A 196 16.96 6.67 -14.16
N SER A 197 16.62 5.37 -14.20
CA SER A 197 15.24 4.87 -14.07
C SER A 197 14.57 5.32 -12.77
N THR A 198 15.35 5.45 -11.69
CA THR A 198 14.89 5.85 -10.36
C THR A 198 14.28 7.26 -10.35
N LEU A 199 14.95 8.24 -10.97
CA LEU A 199 14.45 9.62 -11.04
C LEU A 199 13.13 9.71 -11.80
N LEU A 200 12.99 8.95 -12.89
CA LEU A 200 11.78 8.90 -13.68
C LEU A 200 10.60 8.30 -12.90
N HIS A 201 10.84 7.18 -12.21
CA HIS A 201 9.84 6.59 -11.33
C HIS A 201 9.42 7.55 -10.20
N MET A 202 10.38 8.20 -9.53
CA MET A 202 10.10 9.13 -8.44
C MET A 202 9.25 10.32 -8.90
N PHE A 203 9.60 10.95 -10.03
CA PHE A 203 8.81 12.05 -10.57
C PHE A 203 7.36 11.64 -10.85
N CYS A 204 7.14 10.45 -11.42
CA CYS A 204 5.79 9.93 -11.64
C CYS A 204 5.04 9.68 -10.33
N ALA A 205 5.70 9.12 -9.32
CA ALA A 205 5.12 8.86 -8.01
C ALA A 205 4.71 10.14 -7.28
N ASP A 206 5.48 11.23 -7.42
CA ASP A 206 5.19 12.52 -6.79
C ASP A 206 3.93 13.20 -7.35
N LEU A 207 3.61 12.95 -8.62
CA LEU A 207 2.45 13.54 -9.30
C LEU A 207 1.11 12.87 -8.96
N ASN A 208 1.08 11.96 -7.99
CA ASN A 208 -0.11 11.19 -7.63
C ASN A 208 -1.31 12.08 -7.23
N GLN A 209 -1.08 13.27 -6.66
CA GLN A 209 -2.11 14.25 -6.32
C GLN A 209 -2.88 14.81 -7.52
N LEU A 210 -2.33 14.74 -8.74
CA LEU A 210 -3.04 15.17 -9.94
C LEU A 210 -4.37 14.43 -10.16
N LYS A 211 -4.52 13.23 -9.56
CA LYS A 211 -5.79 12.48 -9.56
C LYS A 211 -6.93 13.21 -8.85
N GLN A 212 -6.61 13.93 -7.78
CA GLN A 212 -7.59 14.69 -6.99
C GLN A 212 -7.88 16.06 -7.63
N LEU A 213 -6.91 16.61 -8.38
CA LEU A 213 -7.05 17.88 -9.11
C LEU A 213 -7.77 17.76 -10.46
N GLY A 214 -8.29 16.57 -10.81
CA GLY A 214 -8.97 16.34 -12.10
C GLY A 214 -8.04 16.27 -13.31
N LEU A 215 -6.72 16.19 -13.11
CA LEU A 215 -5.71 16.10 -14.19
C LEU A 215 -5.30 14.64 -14.49
N ARG A 216 -6.23 13.70 -14.33
CA ARG A 216 -5.98 12.25 -14.46
C ARG A 216 -5.51 11.85 -15.85
N ASP A 217 -6.12 12.39 -16.90
CA ASP A 217 -5.73 12.08 -18.28
C ASP A 217 -4.29 12.48 -18.59
N LYS A 218 -3.87 13.62 -18.03
CA LYS A 218 -2.52 14.15 -18.15
C LYS A 218 -1.53 13.29 -17.38
N LEU A 219 -1.84 12.91 -16.14
CA LEU A 219 -1.03 11.97 -15.37
C LEU A 219 -0.89 10.62 -16.09
N ALA A 220 -1.98 10.04 -16.60
CA ALA A 220 -1.93 8.78 -17.30
C ALA A 220 -1.12 8.87 -18.62
N ALA A 221 -1.09 10.04 -19.28
CA ALA A 221 -0.22 10.25 -20.45
C ALA A 221 1.27 10.29 -20.04
N VAL A 222 1.61 10.99 -18.94
CA VAL A 222 2.96 11.00 -18.38
C VAL A 222 3.41 9.59 -17.98
N LEU A 223 2.55 8.82 -17.31
CA LEU A 223 2.86 7.44 -16.91
C LEU A 223 3.07 6.53 -18.12
N GLN A 224 2.26 6.67 -19.17
CA GLN A 224 2.45 5.91 -20.41
C GLN A 224 3.79 6.25 -21.06
N GLN A 225 4.14 7.53 -21.16
CA GLN A 225 5.44 7.96 -21.66
C GLN A 225 6.57 7.40 -20.79
N ALA A 226 6.46 7.45 -19.46
CA ALA A 226 7.49 6.94 -18.56
C ALA A 226 7.75 5.44 -18.75
N LEU A 227 6.68 4.66 -18.91
CA LEU A 227 6.79 3.22 -19.18
C LEU A 227 7.50 2.89 -20.50
N ASP A 228 7.51 3.79 -21.49
CA ASP A 228 8.21 3.58 -22.76
C ASP A 228 9.73 3.78 -22.63
N PHE A 229 10.17 4.56 -21.63
CA PHE A 229 11.59 4.83 -21.37
C PHE A 229 12.17 3.99 -20.22
N MET A 230 11.32 3.29 -19.46
CA MET A 230 11.74 2.52 -18.30
C MET A 230 12.49 1.24 -18.70
N LYS A 231 13.71 1.08 -18.21
CA LYS A 231 14.57 -0.10 -18.48
C LYS A 231 14.66 -1.08 -17.32
N ASP A 232 14.34 -0.61 -16.11
CA ASP A 232 14.38 -1.43 -14.90
C ASP A 232 13.03 -2.13 -14.75
N ASP A 233 13.02 -3.46 -14.76
CA ASP A 233 11.79 -4.27 -14.72
C ASP A 233 10.99 -4.04 -13.43
N CYS A 234 11.67 -3.89 -12.29
CA CYS A 234 11.02 -3.68 -10.99
C CYS A 234 10.32 -2.32 -10.96
N LEU A 235 11.01 -1.26 -11.38
CA LEU A 235 10.41 0.08 -11.45
C LEU A 235 9.36 0.21 -12.56
N ALA A 236 9.52 -0.53 -13.67
CA ALA A 236 8.51 -0.60 -14.72
C ALA A 236 7.21 -1.24 -14.20
N ASP A 237 7.32 -2.30 -13.39
CA ASP A 237 6.17 -2.92 -12.76
C ASP A 237 5.48 -1.95 -11.79
N GLU A 238 6.23 -1.19 -10.97
CA GLU A 238 5.65 -0.15 -10.09
C GLU A 238 4.92 0.96 -10.87
N LEU A 239 5.51 1.47 -11.96
CA LEU A 239 4.85 2.42 -12.85
C LEU A 239 3.60 1.84 -13.52
N LEU A 240 3.63 0.55 -13.87
CA LEU A 240 2.51 -0.12 -14.51
C LEU A 240 1.34 -0.24 -13.55
N TRP A 241 1.59 -0.57 -12.29
CA TRP A 241 0.59 -0.53 -11.22
C TRP A 241 0.01 0.87 -11.04
N GLN A 242 0.85 1.90 -10.98
CA GLN A 242 0.38 3.29 -10.86
C GLN A 242 -0.49 3.70 -12.06
N SER A 243 -0.13 3.27 -13.27
CA SER A 243 -0.87 3.51 -14.52
C SER A 243 -2.25 2.86 -14.51
N VAL A 244 -2.31 1.60 -14.06
CA VAL A 244 -3.56 0.86 -13.89
C VAL A 244 -4.44 1.50 -12.82
N SER A 245 -3.89 1.78 -11.63
CA SER A 245 -4.62 2.45 -10.53
C SER A 245 -5.19 3.81 -10.97
N THR A 246 -4.44 4.57 -11.76
CA THR A 246 -4.90 5.87 -12.30
C THR A 246 -6.03 5.71 -13.32
N SER A 247 -5.91 4.76 -14.26
CA SER A 247 -6.91 4.56 -15.33
C SER A 247 -8.23 3.97 -14.82
N LEU A 248 -8.18 3.16 -13.75
CA LEU A 248 -9.36 2.52 -13.18
C LEU A 248 -10.32 3.51 -12.49
N MET A 249 -9.81 4.62 -11.97
CA MET A 249 -10.63 5.65 -11.31
C MET A 249 -11.57 6.38 -12.28
N ASP A 250 -11.30 6.33 -13.58
CA ASP A 250 -12.08 6.99 -14.63
C ASP A 250 -13.02 6.04 -15.38
N CYS A 251 -13.02 4.73 -15.04
CA CYS A 251 -13.70 3.68 -15.80
C CYS A 251 -13.31 3.65 -17.30
N GLN A 252 -12.19 4.28 -17.69
CA GLN A 252 -11.69 4.34 -19.06
C GLN A 252 -10.36 3.60 -19.13
N LEU A 253 -10.39 2.36 -19.61
CA LEU A 253 -9.19 1.57 -19.79
C LEU A 253 -8.58 1.86 -21.17
N ARG A 254 -7.37 2.43 -21.17
CA ARG A 254 -6.64 2.69 -22.41
C ARG A 254 -6.17 1.38 -23.04
N ARG A 255 -6.41 1.24 -24.36
CA ARG A 255 -6.05 0.04 -25.11
C ARG A 255 -4.55 -0.28 -25.03
N SER A 256 -3.69 0.74 -25.12
CA SER A 256 -2.23 0.57 -25.03
C SER A 256 -1.78 -0.01 -23.69
N LEU A 257 -2.41 0.41 -22.60
CA LEU A 257 -2.15 -0.10 -21.25
C LEU A 257 -2.61 -1.56 -21.14
N LEU A 258 -3.82 -1.87 -21.62
CA LEU A 258 -4.34 -3.24 -21.64
C LEU A 258 -3.45 -4.17 -22.46
N GLU A 259 -3.04 -3.76 -23.66
CA GLU A 259 -2.13 -4.52 -24.52
C GLU A 259 -0.80 -4.79 -23.81
N ARG A 260 -0.24 -3.81 -23.09
CA ARG A 260 0.99 -3.99 -22.30
C ARG A 260 0.82 -5.01 -21.18
N VAL A 261 -0.28 -4.93 -20.41
CA VAL A 261 -0.57 -5.88 -19.33
C VAL A 261 -0.77 -7.31 -19.85
N VAL A 262 -1.54 -7.46 -20.93
CA VAL A 262 -1.84 -8.77 -21.54
C VAL A 262 -0.59 -9.38 -22.18
N ASN A 263 0.18 -8.60 -22.95
CA ASN A 263 1.41 -9.08 -23.59
C ASN A 263 2.49 -9.40 -22.57
N GLY A 264 2.57 -8.64 -21.47
CA GLY A 264 3.49 -8.91 -20.36
C GLY A 264 3.13 -10.14 -19.52
N ARG A 265 1.99 -10.81 -19.81
CA ARG A 265 1.47 -11.96 -19.08
C ARG A 265 1.39 -11.73 -17.56
N ARG A 266 1.10 -10.50 -17.15
CA ARG A 266 0.99 -10.10 -15.74
C ARG A 266 -0.41 -10.45 -15.23
N LEU A 267 -0.64 -11.70 -14.84
CA LEU A 267 -1.98 -12.20 -14.47
C LEU A 267 -2.59 -11.44 -13.29
N CYS A 268 -1.79 -11.00 -12.33
CA CYS A 268 -2.24 -10.12 -11.25
C CYS A 268 -2.83 -8.81 -11.75
N LEU A 269 -2.14 -8.12 -12.68
CA LEU A 269 -2.62 -6.87 -13.26
C LEU A 269 -3.84 -7.09 -14.15
N GLU A 270 -3.88 -8.19 -14.91
CA GLU A 270 -5.04 -8.59 -15.70
C GLU A 270 -6.27 -8.81 -14.79
N GLY A 271 -6.12 -9.61 -13.73
CA GLY A 271 -7.19 -9.84 -12.76
C GLY A 271 -7.63 -8.55 -12.06
N PHE A 272 -6.70 -7.65 -11.77
CA PHE A 272 -6.99 -6.39 -11.12
C PHE A 272 -7.80 -5.48 -12.04
N LEU A 273 -7.42 -5.37 -13.32
CA LEU A 273 -8.19 -4.67 -14.35
C LEU A 273 -9.60 -5.24 -14.50
N LEU A 274 -9.74 -6.56 -14.56
CA LEU A 274 -11.06 -7.23 -14.66
C LEU A 274 -11.94 -6.96 -13.44
N THR A 275 -11.35 -6.92 -12.24
CA THR A 275 -12.06 -6.62 -11.00
C THR A 275 -12.67 -5.20 -11.06
N TYR A 276 -11.89 -4.21 -11.49
CA TYR A 276 -12.35 -2.82 -11.47
C TYR A 276 -13.16 -2.40 -12.72
N TYR A 277 -12.98 -3.03 -13.88
CA TYR A 277 -13.65 -2.65 -15.14
C TYR A 277 -15.10 -3.15 -15.26
N ARG A 278 -15.87 -3.06 -14.18
CA ARG A 278 -17.30 -3.48 -14.07
C ARG A 278 -17.58 -4.97 -14.27
N GLN A 279 -16.56 -5.83 -14.44
CA GLN A 279 -16.80 -7.26 -14.59
C GLN A 279 -16.94 -7.99 -13.26
N PHE A 280 -16.40 -7.50 -12.13
CA PHE A 280 -16.65 -8.09 -10.81
C PHE A 280 -16.09 -7.25 -9.64
N PRO A 281 -16.86 -6.76 -8.66
CA PRO A 281 -18.31 -6.87 -8.50
C PRO A 281 -19.07 -5.71 -9.19
N LEU A 282 -20.38 -5.87 -9.35
CA LEU A 282 -21.28 -4.90 -9.99
C LEU A 282 -21.23 -3.50 -9.31
N PRO A 283 -21.76 -2.43 -9.93
CA PRO A 283 -21.62 -1.03 -9.47
C PRO A 283 -22.24 -0.63 -8.10
N SER A 284 -22.60 -1.59 -7.25
CA SER A 284 -23.36 -1.39 -6.00
C SER A 284 -22.64 -1.90 -4.74
N PHE A 285 -21.35 -2.22 -4.83
CA PHE A 285 -20.63 -2.94 -3.79
C PHE A 285 -19.67 -2.04 -3.00
N THR A 286 -19.66 -2.21 -1.68
CA THR A 286 -18.76 -1.52 -0.75
C THR A 286 -17.38 -2.18 -0.76
N LEU A 287 -16.32 -1.40 -1.02
CA LEU A 287 -14.90 -1.83 -1.07
C LEU A 287 -14.40 -2.58 0.18
N ALA A 288 -15.03 -2.34 1.33
CA ALA A 288 -14.74 -3.04 2.59
C ALA A 288 -14.97 -4.56 2.49
N HIS A 289 -15.83 -5.02 1.58
CA HIS A 289 -16.12 -6.44 1.43
C HIS A 289 -15.12 -7.21 0.54
N CYS A 290 -14.16 -6.53 -0.10
CA CYS A 290 -13.19 -7.16 -1.02
C CYS A 290 -12.10 -7.96 -0.30
N ASN A 291 -11.86 -7.69 1.00
CA ASN A 291 -10.89 -8.42 1.84
C ASN A 291 -11.57 -9.15 3.00
N SER A 292 -12.86 -9.50 2.87
CA SER A 292 -13.64 -10.07 3.96
C SER A 292 -13.01 -11.37 4.47
N LEU A 293 -12.29 -11.27 5.58
CA LEU A 293 -12.18 -12.36 6.54
C LEU A 293 -13.63 -12.73 6.90
N GLU A 294 -14.00 -14.00 6.69
CA GLU A 294 -15.34 -14.46 7.03
C GLU A 294 -15.59 -14.16 8.51
N ASN A 295 -16.77 -13.62 8.85
CA ASN A 295 -17.27 -13.70 10.23
C ASN A 295 -17.53 -15.19 10.48
N THR A 296 -16.52 -15.91 10.96
CA THR A 296 -16.66 -17.26 11.51
C THR A 296 -17.43 -17.15 12.81
N THR A 297 -18.74 -16.95 12.72
CA THR A 297 -19.68 -17.18 13.81
C THR A 297 -19.90 -18.69 13.89
N GLY A 298 -18.89 -19.39 14.41
CA GLY A 298 -18.89 -20.84 14.50
C GLY A 298 -17.60 -21.33 15.14
N SER A 299 -17.75 -22.18 16.15
CA SER A 299 -16.71 -22.85 16.93
C SER A 299 -15.38 -23.10 16.21
N SER A 300 -14.30 -22.89 16.96
CA SER A 300 -12.90 -23.16 16.66
C SER A 300 -12.61 -24.60 16.23
N HIS A 301 -13.01 -25.00 15.03
CA HIS A 301 -12.54 -26.23 14.41
C HIS A 301 -11.55 -25.90 13.30
N TYR A 302 -10.40 -26.56 13.36
CA TYR A 302 -9.34 -26.51 12.34
C TYR A 302 -9.87 -26.77 10.92
N ASP A 303 -11.08 -27.33 10.75
CA ASP A 303 -11.66 -27.69 9.46
C ASP A 303 -12.72 -26.74 8.88
N ALA A 304 -13.04 -25.60 9.51
CA ALA A 304 -14.16 -24.74 9.08
C ALA A 304 -14.12 -24.23 7.62
N LEU A 305 -12.92 -24.09 7.03
CA LEU A 305 -12.73 -23.59 5.66
C LEU A 305 -12.80 -24.68 4.59
N THR A 306 -12.67 -25.95 4.95
CA THR A 306 -12.69 -27.10 4.03
C THR A 306 -13.87 -28.05 4.29
N ALA A 307 -14.35 -28.13 5.53
CA ALA A 307 -15.46 -28.99 5.92
C ALA A 307 -16.74 -28.63 5.17
N GLY A 308 -17.40 -29.64 4.59
CA GLY A 308 -18.64 -29.47 3.84
C GLY A 308 -18.51 -28.73 2.51
N ARG A 309 -17.30 -28.33 2.09
CA ARG A 309 -17.07 -27.58 0.85
C ARG A 309 -16.54 -28.47 -0.27
N VAL A 310 -17.04 -28.26 -1.48
CA VAL A 310 -16.51 -28.86 -2.71
C VAL A 310 -15.60 -27.87 -3.41
N PHE A 311 -14.41 -28.31 -3.82
CA PHE A 311 -13.41 -27.45 -4.46
C PHE A 311 -13.32 -27.73 -5.96
N PHE A 312 -13.14 -26.65 -6.72
CA PHE A 312 -12.92 -26.67 -8.15
C PHE A 312 -11.73 -25.81 -8.53
N ASP A 313 -10.89 -26.31 -9.42
CA ASP A 313 -9.81 -25.57 -10.06
C ASP A 313 -10.21 -25.22 -11.49
N GLN A 314 -10.32 -23.92 -11.75
CA GLN A 314 -10.70 -23.35 -13.04
C GLN A 314 -9.51 -22.70 -13.77
N GLY A 315 -8.27 -23.04 -13.39
CA GLY A 315 -7.08 -22.41 -13.95
C GLY A 315 -6.78 -21.06 -13.33
N ARG A 316 -7.69 -20.10 -13.43
CA ARG A 316 -7.50 -18.72 -12.93
C ARG A 316 -8.20 -18.43 -11.61
N ALA A 317 -8.92 -19.41 -11.07
CA ALA A 317 -9.61 -19.32 -9.80
C ALA A 317 -9.71 -20.68 -9.12
N ILE A 318 -9.61 -20.68 -7.79
CA ILE A 318 -10.05 -21.79 -6.93
C ILE A 318 -11.46 -21.45 -6.47
N LEU A 319 -12.44 -22.25 -6.91
CA LEU A 319 -13.81 -22.12 -6.43
C LEU A 319 -14.05 -23.11 -5.29
N SER A 320 -14.69 -22.66 -4.23
CA SER A 320 -15.20 -23.55 -3.19
C SER A 320 -16.68 -23.30 -2.96
N VAL A 321 -17.48 -24.35 -2.90
CA VAL A 321 -18.92 -24.24 -2.71
C VAL A 321 -19.35 -24.91 -1.41
N ASP A 322 -20.00 -24.14 -0.55
CA ASP A 322 -20.68 -24.58 0.66
C ASP A 322 -22.18 -24.68 0.37
N ILE A 323 -22.69 -25.90 0.42
CA ILE A 323 -24.08 -26.21 0.03
C ILE A 323 -25.01 -26.14 1.24
N ASP A 324 -24.47 -26.34 2.45
CA ASP A 324 -25.24 -26.37 3.68
C ASP A 324 -25.70 -24.96 4.08
N ASN A 325 -24.92 -23.93 3.74
CA ASN A 325 -25.23 -22.52 3.99
C ASN A 325 -25.83 -21.78 2.77
N GLY A 326 -26.86 -22.36 2.14
CA GLY A 326 -27.64 -21.68 1.09
C GLY A 326 -26.91 -21.52 -0.26
N VAL A 327 -26.09 -22.51 -0.64
CA VAL A 327 -25.24 -22.47 -1.86
C VAL A 327 -24.39 -21.21 -1.90
N ARG A 328 -23.42 -21.15 -0.99
CA ARG A 328 -22.39 -20.11 -0.95
C ARG A 328 -21.24 -20.53 -1.86
N VAL A 329 -20.97 -19.74 -2.89
CA VAL A 329 -19.80 -19.91 -3.76
C VAL A 329 -18.74 -18.93 -3.35
N THR A 330 -17.52 -19.41 -3.15
CA THR A 330 -16.34 -18.57 -2.90
C THR A 330 -15.37 -18.75 -4.05
N SER A 331 -14.99 -17.66 -4.71
CA SER A 331 -13.87 -17.63 -5.66
C SER A 331 -12.65 -17.05 -4.98
N ARG A 332 -11.52 -17.72 -5.12
CA ARG A 332 -10.20 -17.22 -4.74
C ARG A 332 -9.37 -17.08 -6.00
N THR A 333 -8.74 -15.93 -6.14
CA THR A 333 -7.88 -15.57 -7.26
C THR A 333 -6.59 -14.94 -6.73
N PRO A 334 -5.58 -14.73 -7.59
CA PRO A 334 -4.41 -13.94 -7.23
C PRO A 334 -4.75 -12.54 -6.73
N VAL A 335 -5.89 -11.97 -7.14
CA VAL A 335 -6.28 -10.59 -6.83
C VAL A 335 -7.22 -10.45 -5.65
N GLY A 336 -7.76 -11.56 -5.12
CA GLY A 336 -8.57 -11.50 -3.92
C GLY A 336 -9.44 -12.73 -3.70
N LYS A 337 -10.41 -12.55 -2.82
CA LYS A 337 -11.43 -13.54 -2.46
C LYS A 337 -12.80 -12.89 -2.61
N HIS A 338 -13.71 -13.58 -3.27
CA HIS A 338 -15.08 -13.11 -3.47
C HIS A 338 -16.05 -14.20 -3.04
N CYS A 339 -17.07 -13.81 -2.28
CA CYS A 339 -18.08 -14.74 -1.77
C CYS A 339 -19.47 -14.31 -2.26
N TRP A 340 -20.24 -15.26 -2.77
CA TRP A 340 -21.61 -15.06 -3.21
C TRP A 340 -22.51 -16.04 -2.49
N CYS A 341 -23.62 -15.54 -1.97
CA CYS A 341 -24.73 -16.38 -1.52
C CYS A 341 -25.82 -16.29 -2.59
N PHE A 342 -26.10 -17.41 -3.25
CA PHE A 342 -27.11 -17.43 -4.29
C PHE A 342 -28.49 -17.51 -3.66
N THR A 343 -29.35 -16.55 -3.99
CA THR A 343 -30.76 -16.57 -3.63
C THR A 343 -31.59 -16.84 -4.88
N ARG A 344 -32.74 -17.51 -4.72
CA ARG A 344 -33.60 -17.85 -5.85
C ARG A 344 -34.26 -16.60 -6.41
N GLU A 345 -34.06 -16.34 -7.70
CA GLU A 345 -34.81 -15.33 -8.44
C GLU A 345 -36.30 -15.76 -8.51
N ARG A 346 -37.23 -14.89 -8.11
CA ARG A 346 -38.67 -15.22 -8.01
C ARG A 346 -39.41 -15.22 -9.35
N THR A 347 -38.73 -15.23 -10.50
CA THR A 347 -39.36 -15.08 -11.82
C THR A 347 -39.12 -16.28 -12.75
N ILE A 348 -40.17 -16.61 -13.52
CA ILE A 348 -40.31 -17.79 -14.37
C ILE A 348 -39.37 -17.68 -15.58
N ARG A 349 -38.24 -18.39 -15.58
CA ARG A 349 -37.46 -18.64 -16.81
C ARG A 349 -37.92 -19.93 -17.49
N ARG A 350 -38.11 -19.87 -18.81
CA ARG A 350 -38.45 -21.02 -19.68
C ARG A 350 -37.38 -22.11 -19.54
N GLN A 351 -37.81 -23.31 -19.16
CA GLN A 351 -36.96 -24.48 -18.91
C GLN A 351 -36.28 -24.98 -20.19
N MET A 352 -34.97 -25.22 -20.13
CA MET A 352 -34.31 -26.18 -21.03
C MET A 352 -34.52 -27.59 -20.45
N ASN A 353 -35.27 -28.42 -21.18
CA ASN A 353 -36.04 -29.54 -20.60
C ASN A 353 -35.30 -30.88 -20.46
N CYS A 354 -34.12 -31.07 -21.05
CA CYS A 354 -33.46 -32.38 -21.06
C CYS A 354 -32.50 -32.58 -19.88
N VAL A 355 -31.52 -31.68 -19.70
CA VAL A 355 -30.53 -31.76 -18.60
C VAL A 355 -31.20 -31.53 -17.25
N ASN A 356 -32.09 -30.54 -17.14
CA ASN A 356 -32.79 -30.25 -15.89
C ASN A 356 -33.73 -31.37 -15.44
N ASN A 357 -34.36 -32.10 -16.38
CA ASN A 357 -35.16 -33.27 -16.03
C ASN A 357 -34.29 -34.46 -15.60
N TRP A 358 -33.14 -34.66 -16.23
CA TRP A 358 -32.18 -35.67 -15.78
C TRP A 358 -31.63 -35.36 -14.39
N LEU A 359 -31.22 -34.11 -14.11
CA LEU A 359 -30.76 -33.66 -12.80
C LEU A 359 -31.87 -33.74 -11.73
N ARG A 360 -33.12 -33.41 -12.06
CA ARG A 360 -34.28 -33.67 -11.17
C ARG A 360 -34.44 -35.15 -10.88
N LYS A 361 -34.42 -36.02 -11.89
CA LYS A 361 -34.52 -37.47 -11.69
C LYS A 361 -33.38 -38.00 -10.82
N LEU A 362 -32.17 -37.46 -10.98
CA LEU A 362 -31.00 -37.81 -10.17
C LEU A 362 -31.13 -37.32 -8.73
N ALA A 363 -31.69 -36.12 -8.51
CA ALA A 363 -32.00 -35.57 -7.20
C ALA A 363 -33.09 -36.34 -6.45
N LEU A 364 -34.07 -36.85 -7.19
CA LEU A 364 -35.19 -37.63 -6.67
C LEU A 364 -34.83 -39.11 -6.42
N ARG A 365 -33.60 -39.54 -6.73
CA ARG A 365 -33.16 -40.90 -6.39
C ARG A 365 -33.12 -41.02 -4.87
N PRO A 366 -33.86 -41.97 -4.27
CA PRO A 366 -33.81 -42.19 -2.83
C PRO A 366 -32.38 -42.50 -2.41
N LYS A 367 -32.00 -42.12 -1.18
CA LYS A 367 -30.80 -42.66 -0.53
C LYS A 367 -30.86 -44.17 -0.71
N ILE A 368 -29.88 -44.76 -1.38
CA ILE A 368 -29.70 -46.21 -1.31
C ILE A 368 -29.17 -46.45 0.11
N LEU A 369 -30.08 -46.49 1.07
CA LEU A 369 -29.85 -47.25 2.27
C LEU A 369 -29.81 -48.68 1.75
N LEU A 370 -28.62 -49.27 1.70
CA LEU A 370 -28.48 -50.70 1.48
C LEU A 370 -28.97 -51.40 2.76
N GLU A 371 -30.28 -51.33 2.99
CA GLU A 371 -30.96 -52.33 3.81
C GLU A 371 -30.93 -53.60 2.98
N MET A 372 -30.03 -54.51 3.35
CA MET A 372 -30.11 -55.89 2.90
C MET A 372 -31.35 -56.53 3.51
N THR A 373 -32.53 -56.22 2.95
CA THR A 373 -33.73 -57.01 3.17
C THR A 373 -33.64 -58.22 2.26
N SER A 374 -33.35 -59.36 2.87
CA SER A 374 -33.44 -60.68 2.25
C SER A 374 -34.89 -60.99 1.86
N SER A 375 -35.26 -60.68 0.62
CA SER A 375 -36.44 -61.27 -0.04
C SER A 375 -35.95 -62.18 -1.15
N LYS A 376 -36.18 -63.50 -0.96
CA LYS A 376 -36.06 -64.51 -2.01
C LYS A 376 -37.00 -64.13 -3.16
N GLY A 377 -36.42 -63.56 -4.20
CA GLY A 377 -37.02 -63.35 -5.51
C GLY A 377 -35.87 -63.29 -6.49
N VAL A 378 -35.97 -64.06 -7.58
CA VAL A 378 -35.00 -64.01 -8.68
C VAL A 378 -34.88 -62.57 -9.11
N VAL A 379 -33.69 -61.98 -8.91
CA VAL A 379 -33.38 -60.64 -9.42
C VAL A 379 -33.26 -60.79 -10.92
N GLU A 380 -34.32 -60.49 -11.66
CA GLU A 380 -34.19 -60.25 -13.10
C GLU A 380 -33.20 -59.10 -13.28
N ASP A 381 -32.17 -59.35 -14.08
CA ASP A 381 -31.18 -58.35 -14.45
C ASP A 381 -31.91 -57.26 -15.27
N PRO A 382 -31.95 -55.99 -14.82
CA PRO A 382 -32.64 -54.93 -15.53
C PRO A 382 -32.05 -54.62 -16.92
N PHE A 383 -30.93 -55.25 -17.29
CA PHE A 383 -30.36 -55.20 -18.64
C PHE A 383 -30.88 -56.30 -19.59
N GLU A 384 -31.64 -57.30 -19.13
CA GLU A 384 -32.30 -58.28 -20.02
C GLU A 384 -33.47 -57.67 -20.82
N MET A 385 -33.99 -56.52 -20.38
CA MET A 385 -35.08 -55.78 -21.03
C MET A 385 -34.60 -54.80 -22.12
N LEU A 386 -33.31 -54.79 -22.45
CA LEU A 386 -32.79 -53.98 -23.56
C LEU A 386 -33.18 -54.61 -24.92
N PRO A 387 -33.46 -53.80 -25.96
CA PRO A 387 -33.72 -54.33 -27.29
C PRO A 387 -32.49 -55.13 -27.74
N GLN A 388 -32.67 -56.44 -27.93
CA GLN A 388 -31.65 -57.24 -28.60
C GLN A 388 -31.49 -56.72 -30.03
N LEU A 389 -30.25 -56.52 -30.47
CA LEU A 389 -29.95 -56.19 -31.86
C LEU A 389 -30.61 -57.22 -32.79
N PRO A 390 -31.15 -56.82 -33.95
CA PRO A 390 -31.81 -57.72 -34.88
C PRO A 390 -30.91 -58.92 -35.19
N ARG A 391 -31.45 -60.14 -35.11
CA ARG A 391 -30.75 -61.40 -35.41
C ARG A 391 -30.29 -61.55 -36.88
N THR A 392 -30.38 -60.50 -37.69
CA THR A 392 -30.06 -60.51 -39.13
C THR A 392 -28.66 -59.99 -39.48
N LEU A 393 -27.82 -59.66 -38.49
CA LEU A 393 -26.38 -59.43 -38.74
C LEU A 393 -25.60 -60.72 -38.46
N GLN A 394 -25.87 -61.76 -39.26
CA GLN A 394 -25.08 -62.99 -39.36
C GLN A 394 -24.29 -63.06 -40.68
N ALA A 395 -23.91 -61.91 -41.22
CA ALA A 395 -22.91 -61.83 -42.27
C ALA A 395 -21.83 -60.82 -41.83
N ASP A 396 -20.62 -61.34 -41.75
CA ASP A 396 -19.33 -60.71 -41.40
C ASP A 396 -18.99 -60.59 -39.90
N PRO A 397 -17.97 -61.34 -39.41
CA PRO A 397 -17.52 -61.26 -38.03
C PRO A 397 -16.61 -60.03 -37.86
N ILE A 398 -17.14 -58.98 -37.24
CA ILE A 398 -16.28 -57.96 -36.62
C ILE A 398 -15.86 -58.54 -35.26
N GLU A 399 -14.58 -58.88 -35.09
CA GLU A 399 -14.01 -59.39 -33.84
C GLU A 399 -14.22 -58.39 -32.68
N CYS A 400 -15.28 -58.59 -31.90
CA CYS A 400 -15.60 -57.80 -30.70
C CYS A 400 -15.11 -58.46 -29.41
N ASN A 401 -14.10 -59.35 -29.50
CA ASN A 401 -13.62 -60.16 -28.37
C ASN A 401 -13.03 -59.32 -27.23
N GLU A 402 -12.32 -58.22 -27.55
CA GLU A 402 -11.76 -57.28 -26.57
C GLU A 402 -12.83 -56.59 -25.72
N MET A 403 -13.90 -56.11 -26.35
CA MET A 403 -15.02 -55.45 -25.65
C MET A 403 -15.80 -56.43 -24.77
N TYR A 404 -15.95 -57.68 -25.24
CA TYR A 404 -16.64 -58.73 -24.50
C TYR A 404 -15.84 -59.17 -23.26
N PHE A 405 -14.52 -59.29 -23.37
CA PHE A 405 -13.63 -59.58 -22.24
C PHE A 405 -13.65 -58.46 -21.19
N PHE A 406 -13.65 -57.20 -21.62
CA PHE A 406 -13.72 -56.04 -20.72
C PHE A 406 -15.03 -56.02 -19.90
N ILE A 407 -16.16 -56.42 -20.50
CA ILE A 407 -17.45 -56.51 -19.80
C ILE A 407 -17.46 -57.67 -18.80
N GLN A 408 -16.85 -58.82 -19.13
CA GLN A 408 -16.75 -59.95 -18.22
C GLN A 408 -15.86 -59.68 -16.99
N GLN A 409 -14.74 -58.96 -17.17
CA GLN A 409 -13.85 -58.59 -16.06
C GLN A 409 -14.50 -57.60 -15.06
N ASN A 410 -15.54 -56.87 -15.48
CA ASN A 410 -16.24 -55.89 -14.65
C ASN A 410 -17.56 -56.41 -14.04
N ARG A 411 -17.87 -57.72 -14.17
CA ARG A 411 -19.01 -58.32 -13.46
C ARG A 411 -18.71 -58.44 -11.97
N ARG A 412 -19.53 -57.80 -11.13
CA ARG A 412 -19.42 -57.83 -9.66
C ARG A 412 -19.70 -59.24 -9.13
N LEU A 413 -18.76 -59.82 -8.40
CA LEU A 413 -18.92 -61.07 -7.64
C LEU A 413 -19.80 -60.83 -6.40
N THR A 414 -20.87 -61.62 -6.23
CA THR A 414 -21.70 -61.62 -5.01
C THR A 414 -21.17 -62.64 -4.01
N THR A 415 -20.59 -62.19 -2.90
CA THR A 415 -20.18 -63.04 -1.77
C THR A 415 -21.34 -63.26 -0.79
N SER A 416 -21.57 -64.51 -0.40
CA SER A 416 -22.62 -64.92 0.54
C SER A 416 -22.12 -64.92 1.99
N VAL A 417 -22.84 -64.30 2.93
CA VAL A 417 -22.64 -64.48 4.38
C VAL A 417 -24.00 -64.63 5.09
N SER A 418 -24.05 -65.55 6.06
CA SER A 418 -25.21 -66.01 6.83
C SER A 418 -25.39 -65.32 8.19
N ALA A 419 -26.57 -64.70 8.34
CA ALA A 419 -27.50 -64.57 9.47
C ALA A 419 -27.05 -64.49 10.95
N SER A 420 -27.52 -63.44 11.67
CA SER A 420 -28.08 -63.55 13.04
C SER A 420 -28.81 -62.27 13.55
N ARG A 421 -30.05 -62.50 14.04
CA ARG A 421 -30.87 -61.80 15.07
C ARG A 421 -31.40 -60.37 14.88
N HIS A 422 -32.74 -60.27 14.74
CA HIS A 422 -33.58 -59.07 14.96
C HIS A 422 -33.70 -58.69 16.45
N PRO A 423 -33.99 -57.42 16.79
CA PRO A 423 -35.39 -57.08 17.09
C PRO A 423 -35.88 -55.65 16.74
N LYS A 424 -37.20 -55.61 16.47
CA LYS A 424 -38.24 -54.58 16.75
C LYS A 424 -38.40 -53.34 15.84
N THR A 425 -39.62 -53.32 15.31
CA THR A 425 -40.34 -52.36 14.47
C THR A 425 -40.51 -50.99 15.14
N THR A 426 -40.12 -49.93 14.43
CA THR A 426 -40.61 -48.56 14.66
C THR A 426 -41.24 -48.06 13.36
N GLN A 427 -42.48 -47.58 13.45
CA GLN A 427 -43.27 -47.06 12.33
C GLN A 427 -42.54 -45.89 11.65
N CYS A 428 -42.37 -45.97 10.33
CA CYS A 428 -41.69 -44.94 9.53
C CYS A 428 -42.70 -43.86 9.08
N LEU A 429 -42.47 -42.62 9.52
CA LEU A 429 -43.15 -41.39 9.06
C LEU A 429 -42.81 -41.07 7.58
N PRO A 430 -43.64 -40.28 6.88
CA PRO A 430 -43.56 -40.14 5.42
C PRO A 430 -42.31 -39.37 4.95
N ARG A 431 -41.64 -39.97 3.95
CA ARG A 431 -40.71 -39.40 2.95
C ARG A 431 -40.15 -37.99 3.25
N VAL A 432 -38.86 -37.95 3.61
CA VAL A 432 -38.06 -36.72 3.67
C VAL A 432 -37.99 -36.06 2.29
N LEU A 433 -38.48 -34.82 2.20
CA LEU A 433 -38.30 -33.89 1.09
C LEU A 433 -36.81 -33.83 0.70
N THR A 434 -36.47 -34.21 -0.53
CA THR A 434 -35.16 -33.85 -1.09
C THR A 434 -35.05 -32.32 -1.05
N GLU A 435 -34.10 -31.79 -0.27
CA GLU A 435 -33.98 -30.34 -0.10
C GLU A 435 -33.74 -29.66 -1.46
N GLU A 436 -34.62 -28.71 -1.82
CA GLU A 436 -34.59 -27.97 -3.10
C GLU A 436 -33.20 -27.37 -3.43
N LYS A 437 -32.39 -27.10 -2.40
CA LYS A 437 -31.01 -26.62 -2.48
C LYS A 437 -30.10 -27.51 -3.35
N PHE A 438 -30.27 -28.83 -3.30
CA PHE A 438 -29.45 -29.75 -4.11
C PHE A 438 -29.83 -29.77 -5.59
N VAL A 439 -31.07 -29.44 -5.95
CA VAL A 439 -31.48 -29.32 -7.35
C VAL A 439 -30.88 -28.05 -7.95
N LEU A 440 -30.98 -26.93 -7.22
CA LEU A 440 -30.40 -25.65 -7.61
C LEU A 440 -28.88 -25.76 -7.81
N TRP A 441 -28.18 -26.40 -6.87
CA TRP A 441 -26.74 -26.63 -6.98
C TRP A 441 -26.38 -27.44 -8.23
N ARG A 442 -27.07 -28.56 -8.49
CA ARG A 442 -26.78 -29.41 -9.65
C ARG A 442 -26.98 -28.66 -10.97
N THR A 443 -28.05 -27.88 -11.10
CA THR A 443 -28.30 -27.05 -12.28
C THR A 443 -27.19 -26.01 -12.44
N LEU A 444 -26.83 -25.29 -11.35
CA LEU A 444 -25.74 -24.33 -11.36
C LEU A 444 -24.40 -24.96 -11.77
N ALA A 445 -24.05 -26.11 -11.18
CA ALA A 445 -22.81 -26.82 -11.47
C ALA A 445 -22.73 -27.33 -12.92
N ALA A 446 -23.87 -27.73 -13.49
CA ALA A 446 -23.97 -28.11 -14.90
C ALA A 446 -23.85 -26.88 -15.83
N ASP A 447 -24.57 -25.79 -15.53
CA ASP A 447 -24.55 -24.55 -16.31
C ASP A 447 -23.15 -23.92 -16.34
N LEU A 448 -22.47 -23.93 -15.19
CA LEU A 448 -21.09 -23.45 -15.04
C LEU A 448 -20.04 -24.48 -15.46
N ARG A 449 -20.45 -25.68 -15.90
CA ARG A 449 -19.57 -26.79 -16.30
C ARG A 449 -18.48 -27.08 -15.27
N LEU A 450 -18.83 -27.11 -13.98
CA LEU A 450 -17.86 -27.27 -12.89
C LEU A 450 -17.25 -28.67 -12.81
N PHE A 451 -17.90 -29.65 -13.44
CA PHE A 451 -17.51 -31.06 -13.36
C PHE A 451 -16.02 -31.35 -13.67
N PRO A 452 -15.43 -30.89 -14.79
CA PRO A 452 -14.01 -31.14 -15.09
C PRO A 452 -13.06 -30.43 -14.13
N GLY A 453 -13.55 -29.36 -13.50
CA GLY A 453 -12.81 -28.57 -12.52
C GLY A 453 -12.76 -29.20 -11.13
N THR A 454 -13.54 -30.25 -10.84
CA THR A 454 -13.59 -30.83 -9.48
C THR A 454 -12.21 -31.29 -9.01
N ARG A 455 -11.88 -31.00 -7.75
CA ARG A 455 -10.60 -31.37 -7.14
C ARG A 455 -10.76 -32.00 -5.77
N GLN A 456 -9.89 -32.95 -5.47
CA GLN A 456 -9.71 -33.50 -4.14
C GLN A 456 -8.67 -32.68 -3.38
N ILE A 457 -8.96 -32.42 -2.11
CA ILE A 457 -8.08 -31.67 -1.20
C ILE A 457 -7.17 -32.63 -0.43
N SER A 458 -5.93 -32.21 -0.19
CA SER A 458 -5.02 -32.89 0.73
C SER A 458 -5.30 -32.45 2.19
N PRO A 459 -4.86 -33.20 3.21
CA PRO A 459 -5.01 -32.79 4.62
C PRO A 459 -4.31 -31.46 4.94
N SER A 460 -3.22 -31.12 4.23
CA SER A 460 -2.51 -29.85 4.42
C SER A 460 -3.20 -28.66 3.76
N PHE A 461 -4.12 -28.90 2.83
CA PHE A 461 -4.74 -27.86 2.00
C PHE A 461 -5.48 -26.79 2.80
N ASN A 462 -6.01 -27.14 3.98
CA ASN A 462 -6.68 -26.17 4.84
C ASN A 462 -5.72 -25.09 5.38
N ARG A 463 -4.46 -25.44 5.66
CA ARG A 463 -3.43 -24.47 6.01
C ARG A 463 -3.11 -23.57 4.82
N ASP A 464 -3.01 -24.15 3.63
CA ASP A 464 -2.63 -23.43 2.41
C ASP A 464 -3.73 -22.44 1.99
N ILE A 465 -5.01 -22.85 2.06
CA ILE A 465 -6.13 -21.95 1.78
C ILE A 465 -6.27 -20.84 2.82
N ARG A 466 -5.95 -21.11 4.09
CA ARG A 466 -5.88 -20.09 5.15
C ARG A 466 -4.77 -19.10 4.85
N HIS A 467 -3.60 -19.59 4.50
CA HIS A 467 -2.47 -18.75 4.15
C HIS A 467 -2.83 -17.84 2.97
N LEU A 468 -3.40 -18.41 1.90
CA LEU A 468 -3.90 -17.63 0.77
C LEU A 468 -4.94 -16.59 1.20
N ASP A 469 -5.94 -16.93 2.02
CA ASP A 469 -6.95 -15.96 2.46
C ASP A 469 -6.36 -14.82 3.33
N HIS A 470 -5.26 -15.06 4.03
CA HIS A 470 -4.56 -14.06 4.85
C HIS A 470 -3.50 -13.24 4.08
N THR A 471 -3.02 -13.71 2.93
CA THR A 471 -2.05 -12.96 2.13
C THR A 471 -2.69 -11.72 1.51
N TYR A 472 -2.14 -10.54 1.77
CA TYR A 472 -2.75 -9.28 1.33
C TYR A 472 -2.84 -9.16 -0.20
N SER A 473 -3.97 -8.63 -0.67
CA SER A 473 -4.24 -8.28 -2.07
C SER A 473 -3.94 -6.80 -2.39
N ARG A 474 -3.58 -6.01 -1.39
CA ARG A 474 -3.24 -4.60 -1.53
C ARG A 474 -1.94 -4.33 -0.78
N GLU A 475 -1.25 -3.29 -1.20
CA GLU A 475 -0.13 -2.79 -0.43
C GLU A 475 -0.65 -2.18 0.87
N VAL A 476 -0.06 -2.56 2.00
CA VAL A 476 -0.48 -2.08 3.32
C VAL A 476 0.61 -1.23 3.94
N HIS A 477 0.24 -0.12 4.58
CA HIS A 477 1.16 0.77 5.29
C HIS A 477 0.60 1.08 6.68
N LYS A 478 1.50 1.13 7.65
CA LYS A 478 1.23 1.61 9.01
C LYS A 478 2.17 2.77 9.30
N VAL A 479 1.62 3.85 9.83
CA VAL A 479 2.35 5.11 10.02
C VAL A 479 2.06 5.65 11.41
N ALA A 480 3.11 5.94 12.18
CA ALA A 480 2.97 6.58 13.47
C ALA A 480 2.71 8.08 13.28
N VAL A 481 1.69 8.62 13.95
CA VAL A 481 1.42 10.06 13.98
C VAL A 481 1.46 10.55 15.42
N ILE A 482 2.44 11.38 15.74
CA ILE A 482 2.79 11.78 17.10
C ILE A 482 2.48 13.27 17.29
N TYR A 483 1.72 13.60 18.32
CA TYR A 483 1.46 14.98 18.73
C TYR A 483 2.42 15.43 19.83
N VAL A 484 3.14 16.52 19.58
CA VAL A 484 4.04 17.17 20.54
C VAL A 484 3.49 18.56 20.86
N ALA A 485 3.00 18.74 22.09
CA ALA A 485 2.47 20.00 22.56
C ALA A 485 3.58 20.98 22.95
N LYS A 486 3.21 22.24 23.18
CA LYS A 486 4.13 23.29 23.60
C LYS A 486 4.85 22.92 24.91
N GLY A 487 6.18 23.06 24.92
CA GLY A 487 7.02 22.81 26.09
C GLY A 487 7.33 21.33 26.36
N GLN A 488 6.86 20.40 25.53
CA GLN A 488 7.15 18.97 25.68
C GLN A 488 8.47 18.60 24.98
N GLU A 489 9.41 18.03 25.74
CA GLU A 489 10.75 17.67 25.24
C GLU A 489 11.17 16.24 25.61
N ASP A 490 10.30 15.50 26.30
CA ASP A 490 10.55 14.15 26.79
C ASP A 490 9.45 13.17 26.36
N LYS A 491 9.83 11.90 26.26
CA LYS A 491 8.96 10.80 25.83
C LYS A 491 7.69 10.66 26.67
N VAL A 492 7.80 10.88 27.98
CA VAL A 492 6.71 10.63 28.93
C VAL A 492 5.64 11.69 28.73
N SER A 493 6.02 12.98 28.69
CA SER A 493 5.06 14.06 28.47
C SER A 493 4.36 13.94 27.11
N VAL A 494 5.11 13.66 26.04
CA VAL A 494 4.55 13.52 24.68
C VAL A 494 3.54 12.36 24.58
N LEU A 495 3.87 11.19 25.11
CA LEU A 495 2.99 10.00 24.99
C LEU A 495 1.83 10.00 26.01
N SER A 496 1.88 10.87 27.02
CA SER A 496 0.79 11.06 27.99
C SER A 496 -0.34 11.94 27.45
N ASN A 497 -0.19 12.56 26.27
CA ASN A 497 -1.24 13.35 25.64
C ASN A 497 -2.50 12.49 25.36
N SER A 498 -3.64 12.91 25.90
CA SER A 498 -4.96 12.29 25.69
C SER A 498 -5.77 12.95 24.57
N CYS A 499 -5.38 14.15 24.14
CA CYS A 499 -5.98 14.86 23.01
C CYS A 499 -4.92 15.75 22.35
N GLY A 500 -5.11 16.03 21.06
CA GLY A 500 -4.31 17.04 20.35
C GLY A 500 -5.03 18.38 20.26
N SER A 501 -4.35 19.37 19.69
CA SER A 501 -4.94 20.68 19.38
C SER A 501 -6.04 20.58 18.32
N VAL A 502 -6.82 21.66 18.16
CA VAL A 502 -7.85 21.74 17.10
C VAL A 502 -7.24 21.53 15.72
N ALA A 503 -6.11 22.18 15.43
CA ALA A 503 -5.44 22.06 14.13
C ALA A 503 -4.87 20.65 13.90
N PHE A 504 -4.32 20.02 14.94
CA PHE A 504 -3.90 18.63 14.88
C PHE A 504 -5.08 17.70 14.58
N ASN A 505 -6.19 17.82 15.31
CA ASN A 505 -7.35 16.97 15.10
C ASN A 505 -7.96 17.17 13.71
N GLU A 506 -7.99 18.40 13.18
CA GLU A 506 -8.42 18.68 11.80
C GLU A 506 -7.49 18.04 10.77
N PHE A 507 -6.18 18.08 11.00
CA PHE A 507 -5.20 17.37 10.17
C PHE A 507 -5.45 15.86 10.18
N ILE A 508 -5.64 15.26 11.35
CA ILE A 508 -5.95 13.83 11.51
C ILE A 508 -7.22 13.43 10.75
N LEU A 509 -8.30 14.21 10.86
CA LEU A 509 -9.55 13.96 10.14
C LEU A 509 -9.41 14.02 8.62
N ARG A 510 -8.38 14.71 8.10
CA ARG A 510 -8.11 14.83 6.66
C ARG A 510 -7.10 13.80 6.13
N LEU A 511 -6.45 13.03 7.01
CA LEU A 511 -5.56 11.94 6.59
C LEU A 511 -6.35 10.76 5.98
N GLY A 512 -7.55 10.48 6.51
CA GLY A 512 -8.39 9.38 6.07
C GLY A 512 -9.75 9.34 6.79
N TRP A 513 -10.52 8.30 6.53
CA TRP A 513 -11.78 8.04 7.22
C TRP A 513 -11.54 7.53 8.64
N GLN A 514 -12.31 8.03 9.59
CA GLN A 514 -12.33 7.49 10.94
C GLN A 514 -12.96 6.09 10.93
N VAL A 515 -12.22 5.08 11.36
CA VAL A 515 -12.73 3.69 11.47
C VAL A 515 -12.53 3.16 12.88
N GLN A 516 -13.41 2.25 13.31
CA GLN A 516 -13.26 1.50 14.55
C GLN A 516 -12.79 0.08 14.23
N ILE A 517 -11.63 -0.30 14.77
CA ILE A 517 -11.01 -1.61 14.52
C ILE A 517 -11.84 -2.72 15.15
N GLY A 518 -11.94 -3.87 14.48
CA GLY A 518 -12.74 -5.00 14.92
C GLY A 518 -13.87 -5.31 13.94
N HIS A 519 -15.04 -5.70 14.45
CA HIS A 519 -16.15 -6.19 13.61
C HIS A 519 -16.71 -5.18 12.60
N GLN A 520 -16.45 -3.88 12.78
CA GLN A 520 -16.95 -2.82 11.90
C GLN A 520 -15.96 -2.45 10.79
N HIS A 521 -14.70 -2.88 10.88
CA HIS A 521 -13.65 -2.56 9.91
C HIS A 521 -13.01 -3.83 9.35
N TYR A 522 -13.21 -4.05 8.05
CA TYR A 522 -12.70 -5.21 7.31
C TYR A 522 -11.38 -4.93 6.56
N GLY A 523 -10.87 -3.70 6.66
CA GLY A 523 -9.59 -3.34 6.06
C GLY A 523 -8.40 -3.75 6.93
N TYR A 524 -7.21 -3.37 6.47
CA TYR A 524 -5.97 -3.51 7.20
C TYR A 524 -6.07 -2.84 8.57
N SER A 525 -5.75 -3.61 9.62
CA SER A 525 -5.86 -3.15 11.02
C SER A 525 -4.55 -2.61 11.60
N GLY A 526 -3.42 -2.71 10.88
CA GLY A 526 -2.13 -2.21 11.37
C GLY A 526 -1.58 -2.92 12.62
N GLY A 527 -2.22 -4.00 13.07
CA GLY A 527 -1.93 -4.61 14.37
C GLY A 527 -2.56 -3.86 15.55
N LEU A 528 -3.50 -2.93 15.31
CA LEU A 528 -4.30 -2.31 16.37
C LEU A 528 -5.29 -3.32 16.98
N PRO A 529 -5.57 -3.22 18.29
CA PRO A 529 -6.56 -4.07 18.93
C PRO A 529 -8.00 -3.65 18.57
N SER A 530 -8.93 -4.60 18.68
CA SER A 530 -10.36 -4.37 18.46
C SER A 530 -10.89 -3.31 19.44
N GLY A 531 -11.75 -2.40 18.96
CA GLY A 531 -12.34 -1.30 19.71
C GLY A 531 -11.64 0.05 19.53
N VAL A 532 -10.36 0.06 19.14
CA VAL A 532 -9.58 1.30 18.92
C VAL A 532 -10.08 2.03 17.69
N SER A 533 -10.17 3.35 17.76
CA SER A 533 -10.44 4.20 16.59
C SER A 533 -9.15 4.66 15.95
N ALA A 534 -9.08 4.68 14.62
CA ALA A 534 -7.93 5.17 13.89
C ALA A 534 -8.35 5.82 12.55
N PRO A 535 -7.60 6.81 12.05
CA PRO A 535 -7.72 7.24 10.67
C PRO A 535 -7.23 6.13 9.74
N TYR A 536 -7.98 5.88 8.69
CA TYR A 536 -7.71 4.86 7.70
C TYR A 536 -7.97 5.41 6.29
N TYR A 537 -7.05 5.14 5.37
CA TYR A 537 -7.19 5.48 3.97
C TYR A 537 -7.01 4.24 3.10
N ALA A 538 -7.76 4.17 2.01
CA ALA A 538 -7.63 3.11 1.03
C ALA A 538 -7.83 3.65 -0.39
N SER A 539 -7.03 3.13 -1.31
CA SER A 539 -7.23 3.21 -2.75
C SER A 539 -7.51 1.81 -3.31
N ALA A 540 -7.54 1.70 -4.63
CA ALA A 540 -7.74 0.42 -5.30
C ALA A 540 -6.66 -0.63 -4.94
N ASP A 541 -5.43 -0.15 -4.71
CA ASP A 541 -4.21 -0.94 -4.62
C ASP A 541 -3.42 -0.74 -3.31
N THR A 542 -3.81 0.24 -2.49
CA THR A 542 -3.08 0.64 -1.27
C THR A 542 -4.04 0.81 -0.09
N GLU A 543 -3.63 0.41 1.11
CA GLU A 543 -4.29 0.68 2.38
C GLU A 543 -3.30 1.29 3.36
N ILE A 544 -3.74 2.28 4.12
CA ILE A 544 -2.92 2.99 5.10
C ILE A 544 -3.73 3.08 6.39
N ILE A 545 -3.10 2.74 7.50
CA ILE A 545 -3.64 2.99 8.82
C ILE A 545 -2.67 3.84 9.65
N PHE A 546 -3.22 4.82 10.37
CA PHE A 546 -2.42 5.75 11.15
C PHE A 546 -2.52 5.41 12.64
N HIS A 547 -1.38 5.10 13.26
CA HIS A 547 -1.26 4.94 14.70
C HIS A 547 -1.11 6.33 15.33
N VAL A 548 -2.20 6.92 15.79
CA VAL A 548 -2.22 8.30 16.32
C VAL A 548 -2.00 8.28 17.83
N SER A 549 -0.95 8.97 18.31
CA SER A 549 -0.53 8.91 19.73
C SER A 549 -1.61 9.28 20.75
N THR A 550 -2.52 10.19 20.37
CA THR A 550 -3.63 10.67 21.20
C THR A 550 -4.89 9.79 21.13
N MET A 551 -4.95 8.85 20.18
CA MET A 551 -6.08 7.94 19.99
C MET A 551 -5.78 6.51 20.46
N LEU A 552 -4.53 6.25 20.84
CA LEU A 552 -4.13 5.01 21.47
C LEU A 552 -4.37 5.09 22.98
N ASP A 553 -5.06 4.10 23.51
CA ASP A 553 -5.25 3.91 24.95
C ASP A 553 -4.08 3.13 25.55
N GLY A 554 -3.96 3.23 26.88
CA GLY A 554 -2.98 2.45 27.65
C GLY A 554 -1.76 3.23 28.12
N ASP A 555 -0.86 2.51 28.78
CA ASP A 555 0.40 3.09 29.26
C ASP A 555 1.39 3.38 28.11
N ILE A 556 2.47 4.09 28.43
CA ILE A 556 3.51 4.46 27.44
C ILE A 556 4.06 3.23 26.72
N THR A 557 4.19 2.10 27.43
CA THR A 557 4.70 0.84 26.87
C THR A 557 3.76 0.29 25.82
N GLN A 558 2.45 0.30 26.08
CA GLN A 558 1.41 -0.14 25.15
C GLN A 558 1.37 0.76 23.92
N LYS A 559 1.42 2.08 24.08
CA LYS A 559 1.49 3.02 22.94
C LYS A 559 2.73 2.78 22.07
N LEU A 560 3.89 2.55 22.68
CA LEU A 560 5.14 2.29 21.97
C LEU A 560 5.15 0.95 21.21
N LYS A 561 4.37 -0.06 21.63
CA LYS A 561 4.24 -1.30 20.86
C LYS A 561 3.64 -1.07 19.48
N HIS A 562 2.81 -0.03 19.33
CA HIS A 562 2.23 0.36 18.05
C HIS A 562 3.12 1.40 17.36
N LEU A 563 3.29 2.57 17.99
CA LEU A 563 4.05 3.70 17.41
C LEU A 563 5.51 3.34 17.13
N GLY A 564 6.19 2.71 18.09
CA GLY A 564 7.63 2.50 18.04
C GLY A 564 8.06 1.45 17.01
N ASN A 565 7.14 0.68 16.45
CA ASN A 565 7.41 -0.39 15.47
C ASN A 565 7.11 0.04 14.03
N ASP A 566 6.73 1.29 13.79
CA ASP A 566 6.41 1.80 12.46
C ASP A 566 7.66 2.37 11.77
N GLU A 567 7.82 2.08 10.48
CA GLU A 567 8.99 2.52 9.71
C GLU A 567 9.02 4.04 9.48
N VAL A 568 7.84 4.65 9.38
CA VAL A 568 7.63 6.07 9.06
C VAL A 568 6.89 6.71 10.23
N HIS A 569 7.49 7.77 10.78
CA HIS A 569 6.89 8.59 11.83
C HIS A 569 6.58 9.98 11.29
N VAL A 570 5.35 10.46 11.52
CA VAL A 570 4.93 11.84 11.29
C VAL A 570 4.77 12.52 12.66
N VAL A 571 5.54 13.57 12.91
CA VAL A 571 5.49 14.35 14.15
C VAL A 571 4.83 15.69 13.87
N TRP A 572 3.72 15.97 14.53
CA TRP A 572 3.13 17.30 14.59
C TRP A 572 3.69 18.04 15.81
N SER A 573 4.52 19.05 15.57
CA SER A 573 5.14 19.82 16.66
C SER A 573 4.52 21.21 16.78
N GLU A 574 3.95 21.47 17.95
CA GLU A 574 3.57 22.81 18.43
C GLU A 574 4.56 23.33 19.47
N ASN A 575 5.68 22.63 19.66
CA ASN A 575 6.75 23.09 20.49
C ASN A 575 7.55 24.19 19.79
N ASP A 576 8.00 25.18 20.56
CA ASP A 576 8.79 26.30 20.05
C ASP A 576 10.21 25.85 19.64
N ARG A 577 10.67 24.70 20.19
CA ARG A 577 11.98 24.11 19.87
C ARG A 577 11.89 23.05 18.78
N PRO A 578 12.98 22.85 18.00
CA PRO A 578 13.07 21.73 17.08
C PRO A 578 12.89 20.38 17.81
N TYR A 579 12.07 19.52 17.23
CA TYR A 579 11.90 18.15 17.70
C TYR A 579 13.20 17.38 17.54
N ARG A 580 13.55 16.57 18.55
CA ARG A 580 14.73 15.73 18.53
C ARG A 580 14.34 14.27 18.33
N ARG A 581 15.02 13.57 17.43
CA ARG A 581 14.77 12.14 17.14
C ARG A 581 14.84 11.23 18.38
N ASP A 582 15.66 11.58 19.36
CA ASP A 582 15.82 10.82 20.62
C ASP A 582 14.63 10.96 21.58
N THR A 583 13.74 11.94 21.38
CA THR A 583 12.51 12.12 22.18
C THR A 583 11.66 10.85 22.18
N ILE A 584 11.50 10.21 21.02
CA ILE A 584 10.92 8.87 20.90
C ILE A 584 11.95 7.97 20.22
N ALA A 585 12.95 7.55 20.99
CA ALA A 585 13.99 6.64 20.51
C ALA A 585 13.40 5.26 20.15
N THR A 586 13.56 4.88 18.89
CA THR A 586 13.28 3.54 18.38
C THR A 586 14.26 3.18 17.27
N ARG A 587 14.54 1.89 17.12
CA ARG A 587 15.36 1.34 16.01
C ARG A 587 14.57 1.14 14.72
N PHE A 588 13.24 1.22 14.78
CA PHE A 588 12.38 0.90 13.64
C PHE A 588 11.98 2.12 12.82
N CYS A 589 11.97 3.31 13.43
CA CYS A 589 11.77 4.56 12.70
C CYS A 589 13.00 4.80 11.83
N ASP A 590 12.90 4.49 10.54
CA ASP A 590 13.91 4.79 9.53
C ASP A 590 13.65 6.19 8.95
N ILE A 591 12.37 6.56 8.75
CA ILE A 591 11.95 7.86 8.20
C ILE A 591 11.18 8.67 9.25
N LEU A 592 11.59 9.92 9.47
CA LEU A 592 10.94 10.86 10.38
C LEU A 592 10.57 12.13 9.61
N ILE A 593 9.27 12.45 9.57
CA ILE A 593 8.71 13.66 8.94
C ILE A 593 8.15 14.52 10.06
N ILE A 594 8.68 15.73 10.24
CA ILE A 594 8.26 16.66 11.30
C ILE A 594 7.56 17.86 10.65
N LEU A 595 6.39 18.20 11.17
CA LEU A 595 5.55 19.28 10.71
C LEU A 595 5.57 20.40 11.76
N TYR A 596 6.14 21.54 11.39
CA TYR A 596 6.14 22.75 12.21
C TYR A 596 5.15 23.76 11.66
N ARG A 597 4.28 24.26 12.53
CA ARG A 597 3.36 25.34 12.17
C ARG A 597 4.12 26.66 12.08
N MET A 598 4.08 27.30 10.90
CA MET A 598 4.69 28.61 10.68
C MET A 598 3.67 29.74 10.84
N SER A 599 2.43 29.51 10.41
CA SER A 599 1.32 30.47 10.51
C SER A 599 -0.02 29.74 10.65
N HIS A 600 -1.14 30.45 10.49
CA HIS A 600 -2.46 29.81 10.45
C HIS A 600 -2.65 28.88 9.24
N TYR A 601 -1.90 29.10 8.17
CA TYR A 601 -2.11 28.41 6.90
C TYR A 601 -0.90 27.66 6.39
N LEU A 602 0.30 27.95 6.89
CA LEU A 602 1.56 27.42 6.36
C LEU A 602 2.26 26.53 7.37
N PHE A 603 2.74 25.38 6.88
CA PHE A 603 3.56 24.44 7.62
C PHE A 603 4.90 24.27 6.94
N ARG A 604 5.94 24.12 7.76
CA ARG A 604 7.29 23.74 7.32
C ARG A 604 7.49 22.25 7.61
N VAL A 605 8.00 21.53 6.61
CA VAL A 605 8.34 20.12 6.71
C VAL A 605 9.83 19.98 7.00
N GLN A 606 10.20 19.09 7.91
CA GLN A 606 11.57 18.62 8.11
C GLN A 606 11.59 17.10 7.93
N ILE A 607 12.56 16.59 7.17
CA ILE A 607 12.65 15.14 6.88
C ILE A 607 14.02 14.64 7.31
N GLU A 608 14.03 13.57 8.13
CA GLU A 608 15.24 12.89 8.58
C GLU A 608 15.15 11.40 8.31
N THR A 609 16.13 10.86 7.58
CA THR A 609 16.25 9.44 7.30
C THR A 609 17.48 8.84 8.00
N GLN A 610 17.37 7.61 8.53
CA GLN A 610 18.52 6.87 9.05
C GLN A 610 19.40 6.30 7.94
N ARG A 611 18.81 6.02 6.78
CA ARG A 611 19.48 5.51 5.58
C ARG A 611 19.27 6.49 4.42
N PRO A 612 20.21 6.57 3.46
CA PRO A 612 20.02 7.41 2.28
C PRO A 612 18.87 6.84 1.44
N LEU A 613 17.70 7.50 1.50
CA LEU A 613 16.49 7.14 0.80
C LEU A 613 15.95 8.40 0.12
N GLU A 614 15.56 8.27 -1.15
CA GLU A 614 14.96 9.35 -1.93
C GLU A 614 13.47 9.05 -2.13
N PHE A 615 12.61 10.00 -1.75
CA PHE A 615 11.16 9.92 -1.89
C PHE A 615 10.55 11.32 -1.75
N GLY A 616 9.40 11.54 -2.39
CA GLY A 616 8.61 12.76 -2.30
C GLY A 616 7.12 12.46 -2.22
N PRO A 617 6.22 13.45 -2.45
CA PRO A 617 6.53 14.77 -3.02
C PRO A 617 7.09 15.79 -2.02
N LEU A 618 6.92 15.59 -0.71
CA LEU A 618 7.50 16.49 0.29
C LEU A 618 9.00 16.26 0.39
N PHE A 619 9.76 17.36 0.44
CA PHE A 619 11.20 17.37 0.67
C PHE A 619 11.54 18.16 1.93
N ASP A 620 12.76 17.99 2.47
CA ASP A 620 13.21 18.70 3.66
C ASP A 620 13.13 20.23 3.47
N GLY A 621 12.54 20.94 4.42
CA GLY A 621 12.33 22.38 4.39
C GLY A 621 11.08 22.86 3.62
N ALA A 622 10.36 21.99 2.90
CA ALA A 622 9.21 22.40 2.09
C ALA A 622 8.15 23.17 2.91
N HIS A 623 7.58 24.20 2.29
CA HIS A 623 6.51 25.02 2.89
C HIS A 623 5.18 24.71 2.21
N ILE A 624 4.21 24.21 2.99
CA ILE A 624 2.97 23.64 2.46
C ILE A 624 1.76 24.28 3.12
N HIS A 625 0.76 24.61 2.29
CA HIS A 625 -0.52 25.09 2.78
C HIS A 625 -1.31 23.99 3.50
N ILE A 626 -1.95 24.31 4.62
CA ILE A 626 -2.68 23.37 5.48
C ILE A 626 -3.73 22.52 4.74
N CYS A 627 -4.36 23.05 3.69
CA CYS A 627 -5.31 22.30 2.88
C CYS A 627 -4.68 21.14 2.09
N MET A 628 -3.44 21.34 1.60
CA MET A 628 -2.72 20.32 0.83
C MET A 628 -1.92 19.38 1.73
N LEU A 629 -1.58 19.80 2.94
CA LEU A 629 -0.70 19.09 3.86
C LEU A 629 -1.13 17.63 4.14
N PRO A 630 -2.37 17.29 4.52
CA PRO A 630 -2.76 15.89 4.77
C PRO A 630 -2.58 14.99 3.54
N HIS A 631 -2.89 15.53 2.35
CA HIS A 631 -2.81 14.81 1.09
C HIS A 631 -1.36 14.53 0.70
N LEU A 632 -0.50 15.56 0.77
CA LEU A 632 0.92 15.43 0.45
C LEU A 632 1.67 14.57 1.47
N VAL A 633 1.34 14.68 2.77
CA VAL A 633 1.87 13.77 3.79
C VAL A 633 1.50 12.34 3.47
N ARG A 634 0.24 12.05 3.14
CA ARG A 634 -0.21 10.70 2.79
C ARG A 634 0.55 10.11 1.59
N ASP A 635 0.75 10.88 0.53
CA ASP A 635 1.52 10.41 -0.62
C ASP A 635 3.00 10.22 -0.27
N THR A 636 3.56 11.11 0.54
CA THR A 636 4.97 11.05 0.95
C THR A 636 5.25 9.84 1.84
N VAL A 637 4.39 9.52 2.81
CA VAL A 637 4.59 8.37 3.69
C VAL A 637 4.48 7.04 2.94
N VAL A 638 3.60 6.97 1.93
CA VAL A 638 3.50 5.80 1.04
C VAL A 638 4.77 5.64 0.21
N ASN A 639 5.22 6.72 -0.43
CA ASN A 639 6.44 6.71 -1.24
C ASN A 639 7.68 6.41 -0.38
N ALA A 640 7.76 6.92 0.84
CA ALA A 640 8.83 6.63 1.80
C ALA A 640 8.85 5.15 2.21
N SER A 641 7.69 4.60 2.57
CA SER A 641 7.55 3.19 2.94
C SER A 641 7.86 2.26 1.76
N ARG A 642 7.48 2.64 0.52
CA ARG A 642 7.87 1.93 -0.71
C ARG A 642 9.37 1.97 -0.95
N ALA A 643 9.98 3.16 -0.91
CA ALA A 643 11.42 3.33 -1.08
C ALA A 643 12.21 2.50 -0.05
N TYR A 644 11.74 2.48 1.21
CA TYR A 644 12.29 1.62 2.25
C TYR A 644 12.21 0.13 1.88
N ARG A 645 11.04 -0.35 1.46
CA ARG A 645 10.83 -1.77 1.10
C ARG A 645 11.64 -2.19 -0.13
N LEU A 646 11.66 -1.36 -1.17
CA LEU A 646 12.45 -1.58 -2.39
C LEU A 646 13.96 -1.62 -2.10
N SER A 647 14.42 -0.98 -1.03
CA SER A 647 15.82 -1.05 -0.60
C SER A 647 16.19 -2.38 0.09
N GLN A 648 15.21 -3.21 0.47
CA GLN A 648 15.44 -4.51 1.11
C GLN A 648 15.66 -5.60 0.05
N GLN A 649 16.49 -6.59 0.37
CA GLN A 649 16.63 -7.79 -0.46
C GLN A 649 15.33 -8.62 -0.41
N ASP A 650 14.90 -9.13 -1.57
CA ASP A 650 13.73 -10.01 -1.75
C ASP A 650 12.34 -9.38 -1.53
N TYR A 651 12.20 -8.06 -1.63
CA TYR A 651 10.87 -7.44 -1.62
C TYR A 651 10.05 -7.84 -2.85
N ALA A 652 8.87 -8.41 -2.61
CA ALA A 652 7.84 -8.63 -3.61
C ALA A 652 6.58 -7.89 -3.20
N ARG A 653 5.94 -7.21 -4.16
CA ARG A 653 4.68 -6.51 -3.90
C ARG A 653 3.62 -7.51 -3.43
N PRO A 654 2.71 -7.16 -2.48
CA PRO A 654 1.80 -8.14 -1.89
C PRO A 654 0.97 -8.96 -2.88
N LEU A 655 0.52 -8.34 -3.99
CA LEU A 655 -0.20 -9.05 -5.04
C LEU A 655 0.65 -10.09 -5.77
N GLU A 656 1.90 -9.76 -6.08
CA GLU A 656 2.82 -10.69 -6.72
C GLU A 656 3.15 -11.86 -5.77
N HIS A 657 3.34 -11.58 -4.49
CA HIS A 657 3.49 -12.62 -3.47
C HIS A 657 2.22 -13.48 -3.37
N ARG A 658 1.03 -12.86 -3.37
CA ARG A 658 -0.25 -13.57 -3.35
C ARG A 658 -0.44 -14.47 -4.57
N GLU A 659 0.01 -14.06 -5.75
CA GLU A 659 -0.01 -14.89 -6.96
C GLU A 659 0.83 -16.15 -6.80
N LYS A 660 2.05 -16.03 -6.24
CA LYS A 660 2.91 -17.17 -5.93
C LYS A 660 2.22 -18.13 -4.95
N VAL A 661 1.66 -17.59 -3.86
CA VAL A 661 0.90 -18.37 -2.86
C VAL A 661 -0.33 -19.04 -3.49
N PHE A 662 -1.02 -18.36 -4.40
CA PHE A 662 -2.18 -18.91 -5.12
C PHE A 662 -1.79 -20.10 -5.99
N GLU A 663 -0.72 -19.98 -6.78
CA GLU A 663 -0.24 -21.07 -7.64
C GLU A 663 0.28 -22.26 -6.80
N GLU A 664 0.98 -22.01 -5.70
CA GLU A 664 1.38 -23.05 -4.75
C GLU A 664 0.17 -23.77 -4.15
N THR A 665 -0.86 -23.01 -3.73
CA THR A 665 -2.12 -23.57 -3.21
C THR A 665 -2.81 -24.44 -4.26
N ARG A 666 -2.84 -24.01 -5.54
CA ARG A 666 -3.43 -24.77 -6.65
C ARG A 666 -2.72 -26.10 -6.90
N ARG A 667 -1.39 -26.17 -6.75
CA ARG A 667 -0.63 -27.42 -6.97
C ARG A 667 -1.01 -28.54 -5.99
N HIS A 668 -1.56 -28.20 -4.82
CA HIS A 668 -2.03 -29.17 -3.84
C HIS A 668 -3.47 -29.66 -4.07
N LEU A 669 -4.12 -29.24 -5.17
CA LEU A 669 -5.41 -29.75 -5.61
C LEU A 669 -5.23 -30.93 -6.58
N HIS A 670 -5.74 -32.10 -6.20
CA HIS A 670 -5.59 -33.32 -7.01
C HIS A 670 -6.81 -33.58 -7.89
N ILE A 671 -6.58 -34.16 -9.07
CA ILE A 671 -7.66 -34.58 -9.97
C ILE A 671 -8.29 -35.87 -9.41
N PRO A 672 -9.59 -35.88 -9.03
CA PRO A 672 -10.26 -37.07 -8.55
C PRO A 672 -10.60 -38.02 -9.70
N SER A 673 -10.90 -39.28 -9.38
CA SER A 673 -11.47 -40.20 -10.37
C SER A 673 -12.82 -39.66 -10.89
N PRO A 674 -13.21 -39.95 -12.15
CA PRO A 674 -14.47 -39.46 -12.70
C PRO A 674 -15.70 -39.80 -11.84
N SER A 675 -15.71 -40.99 -11.22
CA SER A 675 -16.79 -41.42 -10.31
C SER A 675 -16.86 -40.58 -9.04
N LEU A 676 -15.70 -40.27 -8.44
CA LEU A 676 -15.61 -39.40 -7.26
C LEU A 676 -16.02 -37.96 -7.60
N SER A 677 -15.60 -37.44 -8.76
CA SER A 677 -16.01 -36.11 -9.25
C SER A 677 -17.52 -36.00 -9.45
N ILE A 678 -18.17 -37.05 -9.98
CA ILE A 678 -19.63 -37.07 -10.15
C ILE A 678 -20.31 -37.09 -8.78
N SER A 679 -19.79 -37.90 -7.86
CA SER A 679 -20.32 -38.00 -6.50
C SER A 679 -20.24 -36.67 -5.76
N GLN A 680 -19.07 -36.04 -5.76
CA GLN A 680 -18.81 -34.77 -5.09
C GLN A 680 -19.53 -33.58 -5.75
N THR A 681 -19.77 -33.61 -7.06
CA THR A 681 -20.46 -32.50 -7.74
C THR A 681 -21.97 -32.67 -7.76
N PHE A 682 -22.48 -33.88 -8.02
CA PHE A 682 -23.90 -34.11 -8.29
C PHE A 682 -24.57 -35.07 -7.30
N ALA A 683 -23.84 -35.76 -6.43
CA ALA A 683 -24.42 -36.75 -5.50
C ALA A 683 -24.13 -36.47 -4.01
N LEU A 684 -23.89 -35.20 -3.65
CA LEU A 684 -23.57 -34.75 -2.28
C LEU A 684 -24.56 -35.20 -1.20
N SER A 685 -25.80 -35.49 -1.56
CA SER A 685 -26.81 -36.08 -0.66
C SER A 685 -26.40 -37.44 -0.07
N LEU A 686 -25.42 -38.13 -0.68
CA LEU A 686 -24.93 -39.44 -0.24
C LEU A 686 -23.80 -39.36 0.80
N ASN A 687 -23.06 -38.25 0.88
CA ASN A 687 -21.89 -38.10 1.77
C ASN A 687 -22.24 -37.52 3.15
N SER A 688 -23.52 -37.25 3.44
CA SER A 688 -23.98 -36.72 4.73
C SER A 688 -23.84 -37.70 5.90
N TYR A 689 -23.40 -38.94 5.66
CA TYR A 689 -23.03 -39.88 6.70
C TYR A 689 -21.80 -40.67 6.26
N SER A 690 -20.67 -40.43 6.92
CA SER A 690 -19.57 -41.38 6.99
C SER A 690 -18.87 -41.14 8.33
N PHE A 691 -19.09 -42.08 9.25
CA PHE A 691 -18.32 -42.50 10.43
C PHE A 691 -17.52 -41.48 11.25
#